data_AF-A0A4C1ZCT8-F1
#
_entry.id   AF-A0A4C1ZCT8-F1
#
_cell.length_a   1.000
_cell.length_b   1.000
_cell.length_c   1.000
_cell.angle_alpha   90.00
_cell.angle_beta   90.00
_cell.angle_gamma   90.00
#
_symmetry.space_group_name_H-M   'P 1'
#
loop_
_entity.id
_entity.type
_entity.pdbx_description
1 polymer ?
#
loop_
_entity_poly.entity_id
_entity_poly.type
_entity_poly.pdbx_seq_one_letter_code
_entity_poly.pdbx_strand_id
1 'polypeptide(L)'
;MRPLSLFYSDAWVDGVEERSLVPRSRTHARLKRNATMSHAFSCEFSARIHMYEEQREALWFLRRDIPLNMVMLDCGPLNDALRDSLLGLRQHIIDHFIVINRNWNRTICRSYEEIAARASEIPETTAQLVELMEYICECRDATMFELRERARTTVDHVKFLMEHAHLAIEDINLNARVFVWPMDMDETIGLTMRTLNAKKVMAEEKLRNRKTIFEERLKKHEKDLEQFRRYDSPLLTLDVLRDVVARVDEIHNHLMEDRREAEEIVTEEQLLDQEPTTFYSLQTALVGVDPFHKLWHTAFDFYDGYEKWYNGPFIGLDAPQIAEDVETWWKLLYKLSKTLTEYPGAKRIADMVKNRIEKFKVLVPTLSCISNKGMRERHWQRISELTGTEVPHGPTATLSDMVELGVHVYGAQLEEIEQYAAKEYALELALNKMKQEWVGVRFEISPYRDTGVGILTGIDEIQQQLDDHILKAQTMRGSPYVKAFEAEMAGWEDKLITMQDSIDQWLQCQATWMYLEPIFSSEDIMRQMPTEARNFRDVDKEWKIIMTATQKDPRVLQATDHPGLLKTLKSNNIMLDEVQKGLNDYLEKKRLFFPRFFFLSNDELLEILSETKDPMRVQPHLKKCFEGINTLQFNSEHEIVGMVSAEGEVVALSSCIQPADAKVCINMQILRLETRASHIELAVGKTLRAQMYACYLYDLTLPPDRTIILNTRLSIVITIQIFVQMM
;
A
#
# COMPACT_ATOMS: atom_id res chain seq x y z
N MET A 1 -28.66 52.99 4.36
CA MET A 1 -28.64 52.61 2.93
C MET A 1 -27.19 52.39 2.53
N ARG A 2 -26.94 51.35 1.72
CA ARG A 2 -25.69 50.59 1.59
C ARG A 2 -24.44 51.43 1.24
N PRO A 3 -23.25 51.07 1.77
CA PRO A 3 -21.97 51.68 1.40
C PRO A 3 -21.40 51.02 0.14
N LEU A 4 -21.03 51.83 -0.86
CA LEU A 4 -20.21 51.45 -2.00
C LEU A 4 -18.74 51.50 -1.59
N SER A 5 -18.32 50.50 -0.82
CA SER A 5 -16.94 50.06 -0.72
C SER A 5 -16.80 48.86 -1.64
N LEU A 6 -16.19 49.02 -2.82
CA LEU A 6 -15.60 47.98 -3.66
C LEU A 6 -15.19 48.62 -4.98
N PHE A 7 -13.87 48.63 -5.22
CA PHE A 7 -13.13 48.69 -6.48
C PHE A 7 -11.88 49.54 -6.26
N TYR A 8 -10.86 48.91 -5.67
CA TYR A 8 -9.42 49.05 -5.97
C TYR A 8 -8.64 48.28 -4.90
N SER A 9 -8.85 46.97 -4.86
CA SER A 9 -7.84 45.99 -4.46
C SER A 9 -7.77 44.96 -5.59
N ASP A 10 -6.60 44.37 -5.80
CA ASP A 10 -6.32 43.27 -6.73
C ASP A 10 -5.94 43.69 -8.17
N ALA A 11 -4.69 44.17 -8.29
CA ALA A 11 -3.90 43.96 -9.50
C ALA A 11 -2.38 44.02 -9.19
N TRP A 12 -1.93 43.25 -8.20
CA TRP A 12 -0.51 42.98 -7.93
C TRP A 12 -0.37 41.64 -7.17
N VAL A 13 -0.53 40.50 -7.84
CA VAL A 13 0.10 39.20 -7.44
C VAL A 13 0.23 38.30 -8.69
N ASP A 14 1.49 38.03 -9.03
CA ASP A 14 2.16 36.87 -9.67
C ASP A 14 1.75 36.23 -11.02
N GLY A 15 2.80 35.90 -11.78
CA GLY A 15 2.78 35.07 -12.97
C GLY A 15 4.12 35.11 -13.73
N VAL A 16 5.13 34.43 -13.20
CA VAL A 16 6.44 34.14 -13.82
C VAL A 16 6.27 33.06 -14.88
N GLU A 17 6.69 33.33 -16.13
CA GLU A 17 7.39 32.45 -17.10
C GLU A 17 7.12 32.89 -18.54
N GLU A 18 8.15 33.43 -19.21
CA GLU A 18 8.80 32.79 -20.37
C GLU A 18 9.88 33.71 -20.94
N ARG A 19 11.09 33.18 -21.05
CA ARG A 19 12.23 33.80 -21.71
C ARG A 19 11.93 33.92 -23.20
N SER A 20 11.64 35.13 -23.67
CA SER A 20 11.86 35.50 -25.06
C SER A 20 12.53 36.87 -25.12
N LEU A 21 13.67 36.90 -25.81
CA LEU A 21 14.43 38.10 -26.15
C LEU A 21 13.51 39.23 -26.62
N VAL A 22 13.77 40.44 -26.09
CA VAL A 22 13.11 41.74 -26.35
C VAL A 22 11.91 42.07 -25.43
N PRO A 23 12.12 42.99 -24.46
CA PRO A 23 11.20 44.12 -24.36
C PRO A 23 11.83 45.45 -23.87
N ARG A 24 13.05 45.84 -24.27
CA ARG A 24 13.57 47.22 -24.00
C ARG A 24 12.59 48.31 -24.47
N SER A 25 11.79 48.03 -25.51
CA SER A 25 10.78 48.97 -26.04
C SER A 25 9.45 48.93 -25.27
N ARG A 26 9.05 47.81 -24.66
CA ARG A 26 7.75 47.68 -23.98
C ARG A 26 7.79 48.21 -22.54
N THR A 27 8.84 47.97 -21.77
CA THR A 27 9.02 48.58 -20.44
C THR A 27 9.21 50.08 -20.54
N HIS A 28 10.05 50.55 -21.48
CA HIS A 28 10.24 51.98 -21.73
C HIS A 28 8.97 52.67 -22.26
N ALA A 29 8.16 51.99 -23.08
CA ALA A 29 6.84 52.51 -23.50
C ALA A 29 5.80 52.53 -22.37
N ARG A 30 5.85 51.56 -21.45
CA ARG A 30 4.96 51.48 -20.27
C ARG A 30 5.34 52.52 -19.21
N LEU A 31 6.63 52.75 -18.99
CA LEU A 31 7.17 53.81 -18.12
C LEU A 31 6.90 55.21 -18.72
N LYS A 32 7.12 55.40 -20.03
CA LYS A 32 6.70 56.64 -20.72
C LYS A 32 5.20 56.88 -20.64
N ARG A 33 4.36 55.85 -20.79
CA ARG A 33 2.90 55.95 -20.60
C ARG A 33 2.52 56.29 -19.16
N ASN A 34 3.19 55.72 -18.17
CA ASN A 34 2.94 56.02 -16.76
C ASN A 34 3.42 57.43 -16.37
N ALA A 35 4.54 57.90 -16.93
CA ALA A 35 5.03 59.27 -16.74
C ALA A 35 4.13 60.30 -17.43
N THR A 36 3.67 60.05 -18.66
CA THR A 36 2.72 60.94 -19.33
C THR A 36 1.34 60.91 -18.68
N MET A 37 0.88 59.76 -18.16
CA MET A 37 -0.33 59.69 -17.34
C MET A 37 -0.16 60.42 -16.00
N SER A 38 0.98 60.27 -15.31
CA SER A 38 1.25 60.98 -14.06
C SER A 38 1.27 62.50 -14.26
N HIS A 39 1.85 62.99 -15.35
CA HIS A 39 1.88 64.42 -15.66
C HIS A 39 0.50 64.95 -16.07
N ALA A 40 -0.24 64.23 -16.91
CA ALA A 40 -1.61 64.58 -17.29
C ALA A 40 -2.56 64.58 -16.07
N PHE A 41 -2.41 63.60 -15.19
CA PHE A 41 -3.15 63.48 -13.94
C PHE A 41 -2.81 64.66 -13.00
N SER A 42 -1.54 64.98 -12.81
CA SER A 42 -1.11 66.14 -12.02
C SER A 42 -1.67 67.47 -12.54
N CYS A 43 -1.73 67.66 -13.86
CA CYS A 43 -2.34 68.86 -14.47
C CYS A 43 -3.86 68.92 -14.25
N GLU A 44 -4.57 67.78 -14.30
CA GLU A 44 -6.01 67.72 -14.04
C GLU A 44 -6.34 68.08 -12.59
N PHE A 45 -5.56 67.57 -11.62
CA PHE A 45 -5.75 67.91 -10.21
C PHE A 45 -5.31 69.34 -9.88
N SER A 46 -4.29 69.87 -10.55
CA SER A 46 -3.91 71.29 -10.45
C SER A 46 -5.07 72.19 -10.92
N ALA A 47 -5.71 71.87 -12.06
CA ALA A 47 -6.88 72.59 -12.54
C ALA A 47 -8.07 72.52 -11.55
N ARG A 48 -8.29 71.38 -10.89
CA ARG A 48 -9.32 71.23 -9.85
C ARG A 48 -9.00 72.05 -8.60
N ILE A 49 -7.74 72.09 -8.17
CA ILE A 49 -7.30 72.95 -7.05
C ILE A 49 -7.57 74.41 -7.37
N HIS A 50 -7.19 74.88 -8.57
CA HIS A 50 -7.47 76.23 -9.02
C HIS A 50 -8.97 76.54 -9.07
N MET A 51 -9.80 75.61 -9.57
CA MET A 51 -11.25 75.75 -9.56
C MET A 51 -11.81 75.89 -8.14
N TYR A 52 -11.33 75.09 -7.18
CA TYR A 52 -11.77 75.20 -5.78
C TYR A 52 -11.32 76.51 -5.13
N GLU A 53 -10.12 77.00 -5.48
CA GLU A 53 -9.62 78.30 -5.01
C GLU A 53 -10.45 79.46 -5.58
N GLU A 54 -10.78 79.43 -6.87
CA GLU A 54 -11.64 80.43 -7.53
C GLU A 54 -13.06 80.42 -6.95
N GLN A 55 -13.65 79.23 -6.75
CA GLN A 55 -14.97 79.11 -6.10
C GLN A 55 -14.94 79.63 -4.66
N ARG A 56 -13.87 79.35 -3.92
CA ARG A 56 -13.70 79.86 -2.55
C ARG A 56 -13.57 81.38 -2.53
N GLU A 57 -12.87 81.98 -3.49
CA GLU A 57 -12.80 83.43 -3.67
C GLU A 57 -14.16 84.03 -4.04
N ALA A 58 -14.94 83.38 -4.91
CA ALA A 58 -16.29 83.81 -5.24
C ALA A 58 -17.23 83.84 -4.03
N LEU A 59 -17.08 82.88 -3.09
CA LEU A 59 -17.87 82.84 -1.85
C LEU A 59 -17.59 84.02 -0.92
N TRP A 60 -16.45 84.73 -1.04
CA TRP A 60 -16.18 85.94 -0.26
C TRP A 60 -17.06 87.13 -0.67
N PHE A 61 -17.52 87.16 -1.93
CA PHE A 61 -18.36 88.24 -2.45
C PHE A 61 -19.85 88.03 -2.17
N LEU A 62 -20.24 86.87 -1.63
CA LEU A 62 -21.62 86.61 -1.22
C LEU A 62 -21.97 87.41 0.04
N ARG A 63 -23.20 87.97 0.06
CA ARG A 63 -23.69 88.74 1.21
C ARG A 63 -23.82 87.84 2.43
N ARG A 64 -23.31 88.30 3.58
CA ARG A 64 -23.44 87.59 4.86
C ARG A 64 -24.83 87.75 5.45
N ASP A 65 -25.42 88.95 5.40
CA ASP A 65 -26.76 89.22 5.93
C ASP A 65 -27.73 89.55 4.81
N ILE A 66 -28.88 88.84 4.78
CA ILE A 66 -29.95 89.05 3.79
C ILE A 66 -31.22 89.50 4.53
N PRO A 67 -31.67 90.76 4.36
CA PRO A 67 -32.90 91.23 4.98
C PRO A 67 -34.14 90.71 4.24
N LEU A 68 -35.01 89.99 4.94
CA LEU A 68 -36.30 89.48 4.46
C LEU A 68 -37.44 90.18 5.23
N ASN A 69 -37.73 91.43 4.87
CA ASN A 69 -38.77 92.32 5.42
C ASN A 69 -38.89 92.38 6.96
N MET A 70 -39.36 91.32 7.62
CA MET A 70 -39.51 91.21 9.07
C MET A 70 -38.40 90.38 9.76
N VAL A 71 -37.52 89.69 9.01
CA VAL A 71 -36.47 88.82 9.55
C VAL A 71 -35.14 89.10 8.83
N MET A 72 -34.00 89.07 9.54
CA MET A 72 -32.67 89.13 8.94
C MET A 72 -32.06 87.73 8.95
N LEU A 73 -31.69 87.22 7.78
CA LEU A 73 -31.08 85.91 7.64
C LEU A 73 -29.55 86.08 7.64
N ASP A 74 -28.89 85.52 8.66
CA ASP A 74 -27.42 85.40 8.71
C ASP A 74 -26.98 84.15 7.94
N CYS A 75 -26.42 84.37 6.75
CA CYS A 75 -25.81 83.35 5.90
C CYS A 75 -24.30 83.18 6.19
N GLY A 76 -23.73 83.93 7.14
CA GLY A 76 -22.33 83.86 7.55
C GLY A 76 -21.87 82.43 7.88
N PRO A 77 -22.53 81.71 8.80
CA PRO A 77 -22.16 80.35 9.15
C PRO A 77 -22.18 79.37 7.97
N LEU A 78 -23.13 79.55 7.04
CA LEU A 78 -23.23 78.72 5.83
C LEU A 78 -22.08 79.03 4.85
N ASN A 79 -21.76 80.31 4.64
CA ASN A 79 -20.67 80.72 3.76
C ASN A 79 -19.29 80.35 4.34
N ASP A 80 -19.13 80.39 5.67
CA ASP A 80 -17.93 79.90 6.36
C ASP A 80 -17.82 78.36 6.20
N ALA A 81 -18.88 77.60 6.45
CA ALA A 81 -18.89 76.14 6.29
C ALA A 81 -18.62 75.66 4.86
N LEU A 82 -19.12 76.37 3.84
CA LEU A 82 -18.84 76.07 2.43
C LEU A 82 -17.38 76.36 2.06
N ARG A 83 -16.79 77.44 2.59
CA ARG A 83 -15.37 77.77 2.40
C ARG A 83 -14.46 76.75 3.08
N ASP A 84 -14.80 76.34 4.29
CA ASP A 84 -14.06 75.30 5.02
C ASP A 84 -14.16 73.95 4.30
N SER A 85 -15.31 73.64 3.70
CA SER A 85 -15.48 72.43 2.88
C SER A 85 -14.59 72.45 1.63
N LEU A 86 -14.51 73.59 0.91
CA LEU A 86 -13.62 73.75 -0.24
C LEU A 86 -12.13 73.68 0.15
N LEU A 87 -11.77 74.26 1.30
CA LEU A 87 -10.42 74.18 1.84
C LEU A 87 -10.05 72.75 2.24
N GLY A 88 -11.00 72.01 2.84
CA GLY A 88 -10.85 70.59 3.14
C GLY A 88 -10.64 69.73 1.90
N LEU A 89 -11.40 69.98 0.81
CA LEU A 89 -11.22 69.27 -0.46
C LEU A 89 -9.86 69.56 -1.11
N ARG A 90 -9.42 70.83 -1.11
CA ARG A 90 -8.08 71.21 -1.57
C ARG A 90 -6.99 70.51 -0.76
N GLN A 91 -7.09 70.55 0.58
CA GLN A 91 -6.10 69.96 1.46
C GLN A 91 -6.03 68.43 1.30
N HIS A 92 -7.18 67.77 1.12
CA HIS A 92 -7.24 66.33 0.89
C HIS A 92 -6.49 65.90 -0.39
N ILE A 93 -6.60 66.67 -1.48
CA ILE A 93 -5.85 66.41 -2.71
C ILE A 93 -4.34 66.59 -2.47
N ILE A 94 -3.95 67.67 -1.81
CA ILE A 94 -2.54 67.96 -1.51
C ILE A 94 -1.93 66.86 -0.62
N ASP A 95 -2.60 66.50 0.48
CA ASP A 95 -2.12 65.46 1.40
C ASP A 95 -1.98 64.11 0.69
N HIS A 96 -2.90 63.79 -0.21
CA HIS A 96 -2.82 62.58 -1.03
C HIS A 96 -1.56 62.54 -1.90
N PHE A 97 -1.24 63.63 -2.61
CA PHE A 97 -0.03 63.70 -3.44
C PHE A 97 1.26 63.73 -2.60
N ILE A 98 1.25 64.32 -1.39
CA ILE A 98 2.38 64.26 -0.46
C ILE A 98 2.65 62.80 -0.07
N VAL A 99 1.62 62.04 0.31
CA VAL A 99 1.74 60.62 0.68
C VAL A 99 2.23 59.78 -0.51
N ILE A 100 1.71 60.02 -1.72
CA ILE A 100 2.18 59.35 -2.93
C ILE A 100 3.65 59.61 -3.18
N ASN A 101 4.09 60.87 -3.18
CA ASN A 101 5.49 61.23 -3.41
C ASN A 101 6.41 60.62 -2.33
N ARG A 102 6.00 60.65 -1.06
CA ARG A 102 6.77 60.05 0.04
C ARG A 102 6.93 58.54 -0.14
N ASN A 103 5.87 57.83 -0.49
CA ASN A 103 5.92 56.38 -0.72
C ASN A 103 6.76 56.03 -1.95
N TRP A 104 6.60 56.81 -3.03
CA TRP A 104 7.37 56.65 -4.27
C TRP A 104 8.88 56.81 -4.01
N ASN A 105 9.26 57.87 -3.31
CA ASN A 105 10.67 58.17 -3.02
C ASN A 105 11.29 57.18 -2.03
N ARG A 106 10.55 56.72 -1.01
CA ARG A 106 11.00 55.64 -0.12
C ARG A 106 11.30 54.36 -0.90
N THR A 107 10.46 54.03 -1.87
CA THR A 107 10.67 52.83 -2.70
C THR A 107 11.94 52.94 -3.54
N ILE A 108 12.19 54.12 -4.14
CA ILE A 108 13.42 54.36 -4.92
C ILE A 108 14.66 54.29 -4.03
N CYS A 109 14.65 54.96 -2.87
CA CYS A 109 15.77 54.92 -1.92
C CYS A 109 16.07 53.48 -1.46
N ARG A 110 15.03 52.71 -1.12
CA ARG A 110 15.20 51.31 -0.71
C ARG A 110 15.86 50.46 -1.79
N SER A 111 15.46 50.62 -3.05
CA SER A 111 16.11 49.89 -4.15
C SER A 111 17.59 50.25 -4.30
N TYR A 112 17.97 51.51 -4.09
CA TYR A 112 19.40 51.90 -4.08
C TYR A 112 20.16 51.36 -2.87
N GLU A 113 19.55 51.35 -1.68
CA GLU A 113 20.13 50.80 -0.46
C GLU A 113 20.39 49.28 -0.58
N GLU A 114 19.46 48.54 -1.18
CA GLU A 114 19.61 47.10 -1.43
C GLU A 114 20.78 46.81 -2.38
N ILE A 115 20.93 47.59 -3.45
CA ILE A 115 22.07 47.48 -4.37
C ILE A 115 23.38 47.83 -3.66
N ALA A 116 23.40 48.90 -2.86
CA ALA A 116 24.58 49.33 -2.12
C ALA A 116 25.03 48.30 -1.08
N ALA A 117 24.09 47.66 -0.38
CA ALA A 117 24.36 46.60 0.57
C ALA A 117 25.02 45.40 -0.10
N ARG A 118 24.44 44.90 -1.20
CA ARG A 118 24.99 43.76 -1.95
C ARG A 118 26.33 44.10 -2.62
N ALA A 119 26.51 45.32 -3.10
CA ALA A 119 27.79 45.78 -3.65
C ALA A 119 28.92 45.86 -2.60
N SER A 120 28.57 45.95 -1.32
CA SER A 120 29.53 45.99 -0.21
C SER A 120 29.98 44.59 0.27
N GLU A 121 29.38 43.52 -0.25
CA GLU A 121 29.74 42.15 0.10
C GLU A 121 31.15 41.78 -0.41
N ILE A 122 31.90 41.05 0.41
CA ILE A 122 33.26 40.63 0.10
C ILE A 122 33.21 39.17 -0.34
N PRO A 123 33.40 38.86 -1.64
CA PRO A 123 33.38 37.47 -2.08
C PRO A 123 34.61 36.71 -1.55
N GLU A 124 34.38 35.49 -1.04
CA GLU A 124 35.41 34.57 -0.52
C GLU A 124 35.78 33.48 -1.52
N THR A 125 34.82 33.03 -2.35
CA THR A 125 35.03 32.00 -3.37
C THR A 125 35.02 32.57 -4.79
N THR A 126 35.63 31.87 -5.74
CA THR A 126 35.62 32.24 -7.16
C THR A 126 34.20 32.31 -7.73
N ALA A 127 33.31 31.41 -7.31
CA ALA A 127 31.90 31.42 -7.70
C ALA A 127 31.16 32.66 -7.20
N GLN A 128 31.31 33.01 -5.92
CA GLN A 128 30.71 34.22 -5.34
C GLN A 128 31.26 35.50 -5.99
N LEU A 129 32.54 35.51 -6.36
CA LEU A 129 33.17 36.63 -7.05
C LEU A 129 32.51 36.86 -8.42
N VAL A 130 32.29 35.81 -9.19
CA VAL A 130 31.70 35.88 -10.54
C VAL A 130 30.23 36.28 -10.46
N GLU A 131 29.46 35.67 -9.55
CA GLU A 131 28.06 36.03 -9.32
C GLU A 131 27.90 37.52 -8.96
N LEU A 132 28.74 38.01 -8.04
CA LEU A 132 28.71 39.42 -7.65
C LEU A 132 29.13 40.33 -8.81
N MET A 133 30.09 39.92 -9.65
CA MET A 133 30.48 40.68 -10.85
C MET A 133 29.35 40.76 -11.89
N GLU A 134 28.64 39.65 -12.13
CA GLU A 134 27.48 39.63 -13.03
C GLU A 134 26.36 40.54 -12.50
N TYR A 135 26.04 40.44 -11.20
CA TYR A 135 25.04 41.27 -10.56
C TYR A 135 25.37 42.77 -10.66
N ILE A 136 26.63 43.17 -10.42
CA ILE A 136 27.06 44.56 -10.55
C ILE A 136 26.99 45.04 -12.01
N CYS A 137 27.31 44.19 -12.99
CA CYS A 137 27.15 44.51 -14.41
C CYS A 137 25.68 44.71 -14.78
N GLU A 138 24.79 43.82 -14.33
CA GLU A 138 23.34 43.95 -14.53
C GLU A 138 22.81 45.23 -13.88
N CYS A 139 23.30 45.56 -12.67
CA CYS A 139 22.90 46.78 -12.00
C CYS A 139 23.27 48.02 -12.82
N ARG A 140 24.51 48.08 -13.31
CA ARG A 140 25.01 49.17 -14.14
C ARG A 140 24.21 49.31 -15.45
N ASP A 141 23.93 48.19 -16.12
CA ASP A 141 23.44 48.19 -17.50
C ASP A 141 21.90 48.26 -17.63
N ALA A 142 21.16 47.81 -16.61
CA ALA A 142 19.71 47.77 -16.64
C ALA A 142 19.05 48.49 -15.46
N THR A 143 19.36 48.11 -14.21
CA THR A 143 18.59 48.58 -13.05
C THR A 143 18.83 50.08 -12.77
N MET A 144 20.06 50.56 -12.96
CA MET A 144 20.39 51.99 -12.82
C MET A 144 19.63 52.87 -13.84
N PHE A 145 19.40 52.38 -15.06
CA PHE A 145 18.62 53.11 -16.05
C PHE A 145 17.16 53.26 -15.62
N GLU A 146 16.56 52.16 -15.13
CA GLU A 146 15.18 52.17 -14.64
C GLU A 146 15.01 53.07 -13.42
N LEU A 147 15.92 53.00 -12.44
CA LEU A 147 15.86 53.83 -11.24
C LEU A 147 16.03 55.32 -11.56
N ARG A 148 16.85 55.67 -12.56
CA ARG A 148 16.94 57.06 -13.07
C ARG A 148 15.65 57.51 -13.75
N GLU A 149 14.98 56.65 -14.51
CA GLU A 149 13.68 56.97 -15.12
C GLU A 149 12.61 57.20 -14.05
N ARG A 150 12.58 56.37 -13.00
CA ARG A 150 11.67 56.53 -11.85
C ARG A 150 11.94 57.81 -11.05
N ALA A 151 13.21 58.17 -10.87
CA ALA A 151 13.61 59.43 -10.22
C ALA A 151 13.21 60.67 -11.05
N ARG A 152 13.13 60.56 -12.39
CA ARG A 152 12.59 61.65 -13.22
C ARG A 152 11.10 61.88 -12.97
N THR A 153 10.31 60.84 -12.74
CA THR A 153 8.89 60.99 -12.36
C THR A 153 8.71 61.70 -11.02
N THR A 154 9.63 61.51 -10.06
CA THR A 154 9.67 62.29 -8.82
C THR A 154 9.79 63.79 -9.09
N VAL A 155 10.52 64.21 -10.12
CA VAL A 155 10.63 65.64 -10.48
C VAL A 155 9.26 66.25 -10.79
N ASP A 156 8.39 65.50 -11.47
CA ASP A 156 7.06 65.98 -11.82
C ASP A 156 6.14 66.05 -10.59
N HIS A 157 6.22 65.07 -9.67
CA HIS A 157 5.50 65.11 -8.39
C HIS A 157 5.96 66.28 -7.52
N VAL A 158 7.27 66.52 -7.46
CA VAL A 158 7.85 67.61 -6.67
C VAL A 158 7.50 68.98 -7.25
N LYS A 159 7.45 69.14 -8.58
CA LYS A 159 6.98 70.39 -9.22
C LYS A 159 5.55 70.74 -8.79
N PHE A 160 4.64 69.78 -8.90
CA PHE A 160 3.25 69.95 -8.46
C PHE A 160 3.14 70.30 -6.96
N LEU A 161 3.90 69.60 -6.12
CA LEU A 161 3.88 69.84 -4.68
C LEU A 161 4.50 71.20 -4.30
N MET A 162 5.53 71.67 -5.01
CA MET A 162 6.10 73.00 -4.78
C MET A 162 5.14 74.14 -5.17
N GLU A 163 4.28 73.92 -6.16
CA GLU A 163 3.30 74.91 -6.62
C GLU A 163 2.10 75.05 -5.66
N HIS A 164 1.70 73.97 -4.99
CA HIS A 164 0.42 73.93 -4.24
C HIS A 164 0.54 73.61 -2.74
N ALA A 165 1.67 73.08 -2.27
CA ALA A 165 1.82 72.55 -0.91
C ALA A 165 2.99 73.16 -0.13
N HIS A 166 2.88 73.18 1.19
CA HIS A 166 4.00 73.43 2.10
C HIS A 166 4.59 72.09 2.55
N LEU A 167 5.76 71.74 2.00
CA LEU A 167 6.43 70.48 2.32
C LEU A 167 7.19 70.56 3.65
N ALA A 168 7.13 69.48 4.43
CA ALA A 168 7.95 69.33 5.62
C ALA A 168 9.43 69.14 5.25
N ILE A 169 10.33 69.49 6.18
CA ILE A 169 11.79 69.34 6.01
C ILE A 169 12.17 67.88 5.69
N GLU A 170 11.47 66.91 6.28
CA GLU A 170 11.68 65.49 6.04
C GLU A 170 11.42 65.09 4.58
N ASP A 171 10.35 65.61 3.97
CA ASP A 171 10.02 65.33 2.57
C ASP A 171 11.01 66.00 1.61
N ILE A 172 11.46 67.21 1.95
CA ILE A 172 12.50 67.94 1.19
C ILE A 172 13.81 67.13 1.20
N ASN A 173 14.22 66.62 2.36
CA ASN A 173 15.41 65.79 2.49
C ASN A 173 15.27 64.47 1.72
N LEU A 174 14.10 63.83 1.76
CA LEU A 174 13.84 62.60 1.02
C LEU A 174 13.89 62.83 -0.50
N ASN A 175 13.30 63.92 -0.99
CA ASN A 175 13.37 64.31 -2.40
C ASN A 175 14.83 64.57 -2.83
N ALA A 176 15.58 65.33 -2.03
CA ALA A 176 16.99 65.61 -2.28
C ALA A 176 17.82 64.31 -2.33
N ARG A 177 17.56 63.37 -1.42
CA ARG A 177 18.25 62.08 -1.38
C ARG A 177 18.01 61.26 -2.64
N VAL A 178 16.77 61.20 -3.16
CA VAL A 178 16.45 60.51 -4.43
C VAL A 178 17.22 61.09 -5.61
N PHE A 179 17.46 62.40 -5.65
CA PHE A 179 18.21 63.03 -6.75
C PHE A 179 19.73 62.84 -6.65
N VAL A 180 20.28 62.66 -5.45
CA VAL A 180 21.71 62.45 -5.21
C VAL A 180 22.11 60.98 -5.40
N TRP A 181 21.24 60.03 -5.02
CA TRP A 181 21.49 58.58 -5.12
C TRP A 181 22.09 58.08 -6.45
N PRO A 182 21.64 58.51 -7.63
CA PRO A 182 22.23 58.07 -8.90
C PRO A 182 23.74 58.37 -9.02
N MET A 183 24.20 59.50 -8.47
CA MET A 183 25.61 59.89 -8.51
C MET A 183 26.44 59.05 -7.52
N ASP A 184 25.96 58.93 -6.27
CA ASP A 184 26.61 58.11 -5.24
C ASP A 184 26.73 56.64 -5.68
N MET A 185 25.72 56.12 -6.37
CA MET A 185 25.69 54.73 -6.82
C MET A 185 26.59 54.47 -8.03
N ASP A 186 26.71 55.42 -8.96
CA ASP A 186 27.68 55.30 -10.06
C ASP A 186 29.12 55.22 -9.51
N GLU A 187 29.44 56.03 -8.50
CA GLU A 187 30.74 55.99 -7.84
C GLU A 187 30.96 54.67 -7.09
N THR A 188 29.96 54.23 -6.32
CA THR A 188 30.00 52.97 -5.55
C THR A 188 30.16 51.75 -6.46
N ILE A 189 29.38 51.67 -7.54
CA ILE A 189 29.50 50.61 -8.56
C ILE A 189 30.88 50.66 -9.22
N GLY A 190 31.38 51.85 -9.56
CA GLY A 190 32.70 52.03 -10.17
C GLY A 190 33.87 51.63 -9.25
N LEU A 191 33.77 51.87 -7.94
CA LEU A 191 34.76 51.43 -6.95
C LEU A 191 34.69 49.92 -6.71
N THR A 192 33.48 49.39 -6.57
CA THR A 192 33.24 47.95 -6.37
C THR A 192 33.74 47.15 -7.56
N MET A 193 33.40 47.56 -8.79
CA MET A 193 33.83 46.89 -10.01
C MET A 193 35.36 46.88 -10.16
N ARG A 194 36.05 47.97 -9.77
CA ARG A 194 37.53 48.01 -9.74
C ARG A 194 38.10 46.99 -8.75
N THR A 195 37.51 46.89 -7.57
CA THR A 195 37.93 45.95 -6.53
C THR A 195 37.69 44.51 -6.93
N LEU A 196 36.53 44.19 -7.51
CA LEU A 196 36.20 42.86 -8.01
C LEU A 196 37.10 42.44 -9.17
N ASN A 197 37.40 43.35 -10.11
CA ASN A 197 38.35 43.08 -11.19
C ASN A 197 39.77 42.80 -10.66
N ALA A 198 40.23 43.53 -9.64
CA ALA A 198 41.51 43.25 -8.99
C ALA A 198 41.52 41.86 -8.32
N LYS A 199 40.42 41.49 -7.64
CA LYS A 199 40.25 40.13 -7.09
C LYS A 199 40.18 39.05 -8.17
N LYS A 200 39.55 39.31 -9.32
CA LYS A 200 39.50 38.40 -10.47
C LYS A 200 40.92 38.10 -10.95
N VAL A 201 41.75 39.12 -11.14
CA VAL A 201 43.17 38.95 -11.52
C VAL A 201 43.95 38.12 -10.48
N MET A 202 43.70 38.32 -9.19
CA MET A 202 44.33 37.51 -8.14
C MET A 202 43.86 36.05 -8.17
N ALA A 203 42.58 35.80 -8.43
CA ALA A 203 42.03 34.45 -8.56
C ALA A 203 42.60 33.73 -9.79
N GLU A 204 42.71 34.42 -10.93
CA GLU A 204 43.35 33.90 -12.15
C GLU A 204 44.82 33.54 -11.91
N GLU A 205 45.56 34.37 -11.17
CA GLU A 205 46.96 34.07 -10.84
C GLU A 205 47.09 32.89 -9.89
N LYS A 206 46.21 32.76 -8.90
CA LYS A 206 46.16 31.61 -8.00
C LYS A 206 45.85 30.32 -8.76
N LEU A 207 44.90 30.37 -9.69
CA LEU A 207 44.54 29.24 -10.55
C LEU A 207 45.71 28.82 -11.46
N ARG A 208 46.40 29.80 -12.07
CA ARG A 208 47.61 29.56 -12.87
C ARG A 208 48.69 28.82 -12.07
N ASN A 209 48.96 29.28 -10.84
CA ASN A 209 49.94 28.63 -9.96
C ASN A 209 49.49 27.22 -9.56
N ARG A 210 48.21 27.02 -9.20
CA ARG A 210 47.65 25.70 -8.90
C ARG A 210 47.81 24.73 -10.08
N LYS A 211 47.55 25.18 -11.30
CA LYS A 211 47.70 24.40 -12.53
C LYS A 211 49.14 23.97 -12.78
N THR A 212 50.11 24.87 -12.60
CA THR A 212 51.54 24.50 -12.76
C THR A 212 51.98 23.44 -11.75
N ILE A 213 51.58 23.58 -10.48
CA ILE A 213 51.86 22.57 -9.43
C ILE A 213 51.18 21.25 -9.76
N PHE A 214 49.93 21.29 -10.22
CA PHE A 214 49.17 20.12 -10.64
C PHE A 214 49.84 19.39 -11.81
N GLU A 215 50.27 20.11 -12.85
CA GLU A 215 50.96 19.54 -14.01
C GLU A 215 52.30 18.89 -13.63
N GLU A 216 53.05 19.46 -12.68
CA GLU A 216 54.28 18.86 -12.16
C GLU A 216 53.99 17.57 -11.36
N ARG A 217 52.95 17.57 -10.54
CA ARG A 217 52.50 16.38 -9.79
C ARG A 217 52.02 15.28 -10.72
N LEU A 218 51.22 15.62 -11.73
CA LEU A 218 50.72 14.70 -12.73
C LEU A 218 51.86 14.02 -13.49
N LYS A 219 52.90 14.78 -13.90
CA LYS A 219 54.10 14.22 -14.54
C LYS A 219 54.83 13.22 -13.64
N LYS A 220 54.84 13.44 -12.32
CA LYS A 220 55.42 12.51 -11.35
C LYS A 220 54.61 11.20 -11.32
N HIS A 221 53.29 11.29 -11.15
CA HIS A 221 52.41 10.11 -11.14
C HIS A 221 52.44 9.33 -12.47
N GLU A 222 52.54 10.03 -13.62
CA GLU A 222 52.74 9.40 -14.92
C GLU A 222 54.06 8.64 -15.01
N LYS A 223 55.14 9.20 -14.45
CA LYS A 223 56.44 8.53 -14.38
C LYS A 223 56.40 7.30 -13.48
N ASP A 224 55.72 7.40 -12.34
CA ASP A 224 55.54 6.28 -11.40
C ASP A 224 54.72 5.16 -12.07
N LEU A 225 53.68 5.51 -12.84
CA LEU A 225 52.91 4.56 -13.65
C LEU A 225 53.78 3.91 -14.73
N GLU A 226 54.57 4.66 -15.49
CA GLU A 226 55.44 4.09 -16.54
C GLU A 226 56.53 3.18 -15.95
N GLN A 227 57.08 3.52 -14.77
CA GLN A 227 57.98 2.65 -14.03
C GLN A 227 57.28 1.36 -13.59
N PHE A 228 56.04 1.47 -13.10
CA PHE A 228 55.22 0.33 -12.72
C PHE A 228 54.89 -0.57 -13.93
N ARG A 229 54.58 0.00 -15.10
CA ARG A 229 54.28 -0.76 -16.32
C ARG A 229 55.44 -1.64 -16.79
N ARG A 230 56.67 -1.26 -16.46
CA ARG A 230 57.89 -2.01 -16.74
C ARG A 230 58.25 -3.02 -15.64
N TYR A 231 57.51 -3.02 -14.54
CA TYR A 231 57.71 -3.97 -13.46
C TYR A 231 57.46 -5.39 -13.95
N ASP A 232 58.48 -6.23 -13.78
CA ASP A 232 58.42 -7.62 -14.16
C ASP A 232 58.84 -8.48 -12.97
N SER A 233 57.88 -9.16 -12.35
CA SER A 233 58.17 -10.06 -11.23
C SER A 233 58.56 -11.45 -11.76
N PRO A 234 59.71 -12.01 -11.36
CA PRO A 234 60.11 -13.36 -11.77
C PRO A 234 59.34 -14.46 -11.01
N LEU A 235 58.72 -14.15 -9.87
CA LEU A 235 57.95 -15.10 -9.05
C LEU A 235 56.62 -14.47 -8.59
N LEU A 236 55.55 -15.26 -8.61
CA LEU A 236 54.23 -14.88 -8.05
C LEU A 236 54.00 -15.67 -6.76
N THR A 237 54.43 -15.10 -5.63
CA THR A 237 54.02 -15.55 -4.30
C THR A 237 52.93 -14.63 -3.76
N LEU A 238 52.13 -15.10 -2.80
CA LEU A 238 51.06 -14.30 -2.20
C LEU A 238 51.57 -12.99 -1.58
N ASP A 239 52.71 -13.02 -0.90
CA ASP A 239 53.31 -11.81 -0.32
C ASP A 239 53.72 -10.79 -1.39
N VAL A 240 54.33 -11.26 -2.48
CA VAL A 240 54.72 -10.39 -3.60
C VAL A 240 53.48 -9.84 -4.32
N LEU A 241 52.44 -10.66 -4.51
CA LEU A 241 51.17 -10.20 -5.10
C LEU A 241 50.52 -9.11 -4.25
N ARG A 242 50.48 -9.29 -2.92
CA ARG A 242 49.94 -8.29 -1.98
C ARG A 242 50.70 -6.98 -2.07
N ASP A 243 52.03 -7.02 -2.08
CA ASP A 243 52.87 -5.82 -2.18
C ASP A 243 52.76 -5.12 -3.55
N VAL A 244 52.52 -5.89 -4.62
CA VAL A 244 52.29 -5.33 -5.96
C VAL A 244 50.91 -4.69 -6.06
N VAL A 245 49.86 -5.34 -5.54
CA VAL A 245 48.50 -4.80 -5.49
C VAL A 245 48.48 -3.49 -4.71
N ALA A 246 49.09 -3.45 -3.52
CA ALA A 246 49.18 -2.23 -2.72
C ALA A 246 49.83 -1.05 -3.49
N ARG A 247 50.88 -1.32 -4.27
CA ARG A 247 51.52 -0.30 -5.12
C ARG A 247 50.64 0.16 -6.29
N VAL A 248 49.86 -0.74 -6.89
CA VAL A 248 48.92 -0.36 -7.96
C VAL A 248 47.77 0.44 -7.41
N ASP A 249 47.29 0.09 -6.22
CA ASP A 249 46.23 0.82 -5.52
C ASP A 249 46.68 2.23 -5.16
N GLU A 250 47.91 2.39 -4.66
CA GLU A 250 48.51 3.70 -4.40
C GLU A 250 48.53 4.57 -5.67
N ILE A 251 49.04 4.04 -6.79
CA ILE A 251 49.07 4.75 -8.08
C ILE A 251 47.66 5.05 -8.59
N HIS A 252 46.73 4.10 -8.50
CA HIS A 252 45.34 4.27 -8.93
C HIS A 252 44.63 5.36 -8.12
N ASN A 253 44.78 5.33 -6.79
CA ASN A 253 44.18 6.31 -5.89
C ASN A 253 44.72 7.72 -6.15
N HIS A 254 46.04 7.87 -6.33
CA HIS A 254 46.63 9.16 -6.69
C HIS A 254 46.10 9.71 -8.04
N LEU A 255 45.92 8.86 -9.04
CA LEU A 255 45.33 9.28 -10.33
C LEU A 255 43.84 9.64 -10.21
N MET A 256 43.10 8.99 -9.31
CA MET A 256 41.70 9.33 -9.04
C MET A 256 41.57 10.64 -8.25
N GLU A 257 42.49 10.93 -7.33
CA GLU A 257 42.61 12.23 -6.68
C GLU A 257 42.95 13.33 -7.70
N ASP A 258 43.88 13.07 -8.61
CA ASP A 258 44.22 14.00 -9.68
C ASP A 258 43.03 14.27 -10.61
N ARG A 259 42.20 13.26 -10.90
CA ARG A 259 40.95 13.44 -11.65
C ARG A 259 40.01 14.41 -10.94
N ARG A 260 39.80 14.24 -9.64
CA ARG A 260 38.93 15.12 -8.85
C ARG A 260 39.46 16.55 -8.84
N GLU A 261 40.76 16.73 -8.67
CA GLU A 261 41.39 18.06 -8.72
C GLU A 261 41.34 18.69 -10.12
N ALA A 262 41.50 17.90 -11.19
CA ALA A 262 41.33 18.39 -12.56
C ALA A 262 39.89 18.88 -12.84
N GLU A 263 38.88 18.16 -12.36
CA GLU A 263 37.47 18.56 -12.45
C GLU A 263 37.21 19.88 -11.69
N GLU A 264 37.81 20.07 -10.51
CA GLU A 264 37.76 21.34 -9.77
C GLU A 264 38.42 22.50 -10.54
N ILE A 265 39.61 22.27 -11.12
CA ILE A 265 40.32 23.27 -11.92
C ILE A 265 39.50 23.68 -13.15
N VAL A 266 38.92 22.72 -13.86
CA VAL A 266 38.06 23.00 -15.04
C VAL A 266 36.82 23.80 -14.64
N THR A 267 36.22 23.49 -13.49
CA THR A 267 35.08 24.24 -12.97
C THR A 267 35.47 25.68 -12.64
N GLU A 268 36.63 25.90 -12.01
CA GLU A 268 37.16 27.24 -11.75
C GLU A 268 37.52 28.01 -13.04
N GLU A 269 38.07 27.34 -14.06
CA GLU A 269 38.34 27.93 -15.39
C GLU A 269 37.05 28.40 -16.06
N GLN A 270 35.98 27.59 -16.02
CA GLN A 270 34.67 27.94 -16.56
C GLN A 270 34.05 29.14 -15.84
N LEU A 271 34.12 29.18 -14.50
CA LEU A 271 33.62 30.31 -13.72
C LEU A 271 34.33 31.61 -14.08
N LEU A 272 35.62 31.58 -14.44
CA LEU A 272 36.40 32.76 -14.80
C LEU A 272 36.29 33.15 -16.29
N ASP A 273 35.44 32.48 -17.06
CA ASP A 273 35.30 32.60 -18.51
C ASP A 273 36.61 32.26 -19.28
N GLN A 274 37.41 31.33 -18.75
CA GLN A 274 38.60 30.81 -19.43
C GLN A 274 38.25 29.58 -20.26
N GLU A 275 39.05 29.31 -21.30
CA GLU A 275 38.89 28.09 -22.08
C GLU A 275 39.19 26.86 -21.19
N PRO A 276 38.27 25.88 -21.09
CA PRO A 276 38.44 24.74 -20.21
C PRO A 276 39.58 23.86 -20.70
N THR A 277 40.50 23.55 -19.80
CA THR A 277 41.69 22.75 -20.11
C THR A 277 41.33 21.29 -20.20
N THR A 278 41.72 20.66 -21.31
CA THR A 278 41.60 19.21 -21.46
C THR A 278 42.89 18.52 -21.03
N PHE A 279 42.87 17.83 -19.89
CA PHE A 279 44.01 17.05 -19.39
C PHE A 279 44.10 15.67 -20.07
N TYR A 280 44.49 15.65 -21.36
CA TYR A 280 44.61 14.41 -22.15
C TYR A 280 45.58 13.38 -21.55
N SER A 281 46.65 13.84 -20.91
CA SER A 281 47.67 12.97 -20.34
C SER A 281 47.14 12.21 -19.11
N LEU A 282 46.36 12.87 -18.25
CA LEU A 282 45.63 12.25 -17.15
C LEU A 282 44.60 11.22 -17.63
N GLN A 283 43.82 11.54 -18.67
CA GLN A 283 42.86 10.58 -19.24
C GLN A 283 43.59 9.34 -19.78
N THR A 284 44.74 9.53 -20.42
CA THR A 284 45.59 8.44 -20.92
C THR A 284 46.18 7.61 -19.77
N ALA A 285 46.61 8.26 -18.68
CA ALA A 285 47.13 7.59 -17.49
C ALA A 285 46.05 6.74 -16.80
N LEU A 286 44.84 7.28 -16.62
CA LEU A 286 43.69 6.58 -16.04
C LEU A 286 43.29 5.35 -16.87
N VAL A 287 43.18 5.50 -18.20
CA VAL A 287 42.87 4.37 -19.09
C VAL A 287 43.99 3.33 -19.06
N GLY A 288 45.24 3.77 -18.93
CA GLY A 288 46.38 2.88 -18.98
C GLY A 288 46.79 2.25 -17.64
N VAL A 289 46.27 2.69 -16.49
CA VAL A 289 46.46 2.00 -15.19
C VAL A 289 45.43 0.89 -14.98
N ASP A 290 44.20 1.06 -15.51
CA ASP A 290 43.08 0.13 -15.32
C ASP A 290 43.39 -1.34 -15.70
N PRO A 291 44.04 -1.64 -16.84
CA PRO A 291 44.42 -3.01 -17.18
C PRO A 291 45.36 -3.67 -16.17
N PHE A 292 46.27 -2.89 -15.56
CA PHE A 292 47.23 -3.38 -14.58
C PHE A 292 46.58 -3.58 -13.22
N HIS A 293 45.74 -2.64 -12.80
CA HIS A 293 44.92 -2.78 -11.59
C HIS A 293 44.10 -4.06 -11.65
N LYS A 294 43.36 -4.27 -12.75
CA LYS A 294 42.59 -5.51 -12.97
C LYS A 294 43.47 -6.76 -12.98
N LEU A 295 44.61 -6.73 -13.67
CA LEU A 295 45.52 -7.87 -13.74
C LEU A 295 46.00 -8.32 -12.35
N TRP A 296 46.51 -7.38 -11.56
CA TRP A 296 47.16 -7.71 -10.27
C TRP A 296 46.15 -8.09 -9.19
N HIS A 297 44.99 -7.43 -9.14
CA HIS A 297 43.89 -7.83 -8.25
C HIS A 297 43.38 -9.22 -8.59
N THR A 298 43.07 -9.48 -9.88
CA THR A 298 42.63 -10.82 -10.30
C THR A 298 43.67 -11.90 -10.02
N ALA A 299 44.96 -11.59 -10.17
CA ALA A 299 46.03 -12.50 -9.80
C ALA A 299 46.09 -12.75 -8.29
N PHE A 300 45.94 -11.73 -7.47
CA PHE A 300 45.92 -11.86 -6.01
C PHE A 300 44.69 -12.66 -5.53
N ASP A 301 43.49 -12.26 -5.96
CA ASP A 301 42.23 -12.89 -5.58
C ASP A 301 42.21 -14.37 -5.95
N PHE A 302 42.71 -14.72 -7.14
CA PHE A 302 42.83 -16.12 -7.54
C PHE A 302 43.82 -16.90 -6.68
N TYR A 303 44.98 -16.34 -6.32
CA TYR A 303 45.95 -17.06 -5.50
C TYR A 303 45.50 -17.19 -4.04
N ASP A 304 44.88 -16.15 -3.48
CA ASP A 304 44.34 -16.18 -2.12
C ASP A 304 43.14 -17.14 -2.04
N GLY A 305 42.28 -17.12 -3.06
CA GLY A 305 41.22 -18.10 -3.24
C GLY A 305 41.76 -19.52 -3.41
N TYR A 306 42.77 -19.71 -4.26
CA TYR A 306 43.36 -21.03 -4.52
C TYR A 306 43.90 -21.68 -3.25
N GLU A 307 44.59 -20.95 -2.37
CA GLU A 307 45.03 -21.50 -1.08
C GLU A 307 43.83 -21.97 -0.23
N LYS A 308 42.76 -21.18 -0.17
CA LYS A 308 41.55 -21.53 0.59
C LYS A 308 40.78 -22.70 0.00
N TRP A 309 40.66 -22.77 -1.33
CA TRP A 309 39.84 -23.77 -2.02
C TRP A 309 40.58 -25.08 -2.24
N TYR A 310 41.89 -25.02 -2.47
CA TYR A 310 42.72 -26.19 -2.76
C TYR A 310 43.25 -26.85 -1.47
N ASN A 311 43.82 -26.06 -0.56
CA ASN A 311 44.43 -26.54 0.69
C ASN A 311 43.51 -26.41 1.92
N GLY A 312 42.45 -25.63 1.85
CA GLY A 312 41.48 -25.48 2.92
C GLY A 312 40.41 -26.58 2.94
N PRO A 313 39.67 -26.71 4.05
CA PRO A 313 38.53 -27.63 4.13
C PRO A 313 37.46 -27.30 3.10
N PHE A 314 36.92 -28.32 2.42
CA PHE A 314 35.87 -28.07 1.42
C PHE A 314 34.49 -27.74 2.03
N ILE A 315 34.30 -28.02 3.33
CA ILE A 315 33.04 -27.71 4.03
C ILE A 315 32.89 -26.18 4.13
N GLY A 316 31.77 -25.66 3.64
CA GLY A 316 31.44 -24.24 3.67
C GLY A 316 31.93 -23.46 2.44
N LEU A 317 32.59 -24.11 1.49
CA LEU A 317 32.89 -23.52 0.19
C LEU A 317 31.61 -23.44 -0.66
N ASP A 318 31.46 -22.31 -1.37
CA ASP A 318 30.40 -22.09 -2.34
C ASP A 318 30.94 -22.37 -3.74
N ALA A 319 30.88 -23.65 -4.16
CA ALA A 319 31.40 -24.05 -5.47
C ALA A 319 30.72 -23.34 -6.66
N PRO A 320 29.40 -23.08 -6.66
CA PRO A 320 28.77 -22.24 -7.69
C PRO A 320 29.42 -20.86 -7.83
N GLN A 321 29.62 -20.14 -6.73
CA GLN A 321 30.26 -18.82 -6.75
C GLN A 321 31.71 -18.91 -7.27
N ILE A 322 32.47 -19.89 -6.75
CA ILE A 322 33.86 -20.11 -7.17
C ILE A 322 33.95 -20.40 -8.68
N ALA A 323 33.02 -21.20 -9.22
CA ALA A 323 32.98 -21.49 -10.66
C ALA A 323 32.73 -20.23 -11.51
N GLU A 324 31.85 -19.35 -11.07
CA GLU A 324 31.56 -18.07 -11.73
C GLU A 324 32.77 -17.12 -11.70
N ASP A 325 33.41 -16.98 -10.54
CA ASP A 325 34.59 -16.14 -10.35
C ASP A 325 35.74 -16.61 -11.24
N VAL A 326 36.02 -17.92 -11.23
CA VAL A 326 37.06 -18.56 -12.06
C VAL A 326 36.80 -18.35 -13.56
N GLU A 327 35.55 -18.42 -14.02
CA GLU A 327 35.20 -18.15 -15.42
C GLU A 327 35.37 -16.67 -15.77
N THR A 328 34.95 -15.77 -14.87
CA THR A 328 35.05 -14.32 -15.05
C THR A 328 36.51 -13.86 -15.10
N TRP A 329 37.34 -14.33 -14.18
CA TRP A 329 38.77 -14.06 -14.14
C TRP A 329 39.49 -14.61 -15.37
N TRP A 330 39.14 -15.82 -15.83
CA TRP A 330 39.71 -16.38 -17.05
C TRP A 330 39.43 -15.49 -18.27
N LYS A 331 38.18 -15.08 -18.47
CA LYS A 331 37.78 -14.18 -19.58
C LYS A 331 38.50 -12.85 -19.52
N LEU A 332 38.60 -12.27 -18.32
CA LEU A 332 39.31 -11.02 -18.08
C LEU A 332 40.80 -11.15 -18.44
N LEU A 333 41.48 -12.18 -17.94
CA LEU A 333 42.90 -12.41 -18.22
C LEU A 333 43.16 -12.77 -19.68
N TYR A 334 42.24 -13.46 -20.36
CA TYR A 334 42.30 -13.69 -21.80
C TYR A 334 42.27 -12.37 -22.59
N LYS A 335 41.37 -11.44 -22.21
CA LYS A 335 41.29 -10.10 -22.81
C LYS A 335 42.55 -9.29 -22.50
N LEU A 336 42.99 -9.27 -21.24
CA LEU A 336 44.19 -8.53 -20.80
C LEU A 336 45.46 -9.03 -21.49
N SER A 337 45.62 -10.34 -21.69
CA SER A 337 46.76 -10.92 -22.44
C SER A 337 46.84 -10.40 -23.89
N LYS A 338 45.69 -10.10 -24.52
CA LYS A 338 45.63 -9.48 -25.85
C LYS A 338 45.87 -7.97 -25.83
N THR A 339 45.44 -7.28 -24.77
CA THR A 339 45.58 -5.82 -24.66
C THR A 339 46.99 -5.41 -24.20
N LEU A 340 47.64 -6.21 -23.36
CA LEU A 340 48.95 -5.90 -22.76
C LEU A 340 50.14 -6.35 -23.62
N THR A 341 49.98 -6.49 -24.93
CA THR A 341 51.05 -6.96 -25.83
C THR A 341 52.29 -6.09 -25.85
N GLU A 342 52.13 -4.80 -25.57
CA GLU A 342 53.21 -3.81 -25.50
C GLU A 342 54.04 -3.94 -24.22
N TYR A 343 53.54 -4.65 -23.20
CA TYR A 343 54.17 -4.82 -21.90
C TYR A 343 54.46 -6.31 -21.62
N PRO A 344 55.64 -6.83 -22.02
CA PRO A 344 55.92 -8.26 -22.02
C PRO A 344 55.87 -8.90 -20.62
N GLY A 345 56.27 -8.17 -19.56
CA GLY A 345 56.19 -8.65 -18.18
C GLY A 345 54.75 -8.87 -17.72
N ALA A 346 53.89 -7.85 -17.85
CA ALA A 346 52.48 -7.93 -17.48
C ALA A 346 51.72 -8.97 -18.32
N LYS A 347 51.99 -9.06 -19.63
CA LYS A 347 51.42 -10.12 -20.48
C LYS A 347 51.80 -11.52 -20.00
N ARG A 348 53.08 -11.73 -19.67
CA ARG A 348 53.57 -13.01 -19.15
C ARG A 348 52.84 -13.40 -17.85
N ILE A 349 52.63 -12.44 -16.94
CA ILE A 349 51.84 -12.66 -15.73
C ILE A 349 50.40 -13.03 -16.08
N ALA A 350 49.75 -12.29 -16.98
CA ALA A 350 48.38 -12.57 -17.41
C ALA A 350 48.24 -13.98 -18.00
N ASP A 351 49.16 -14.39 -18.88
CA ASP A 351 49.18 -15.74 -19.44
C ASP A 351 49.48 -16.82 -18.40
N MET A 352 50.38 -16.55 -17.45
CA MET A 352 50.71 -17.50 -16.39
C MET A 352 49.54 -17.74 -15.44
N VAL A 353 48.87 -16.69 -14.99
CA VAL A 353 47.68 -16.79 -14.12
C VAL A 353 46.52 -17.44 -14.88
N LYS A 354 46.28 -17.03 -16.13
CA LYS A 354 45.27 -17.65 -17.01
C LYS A 354 45.49 -19.15 -17.17
N ASN A 355 46.72 -19.59 -17.45
CA ASN A 355 47.04 -21.01 -17.58
C ASN A 355 46.88 -21.79 -16.26
N ARG A 356 47.13 -21.15 -15.11
CA ARG A 356 46.82 -21.76 -13.79
C ARG A 356 45.32 -21.89 -13.57
N ILE A 357 44.55 -20.86 -13.93
CA ILE A 357 43.09 -20.89 -13.89
C ILE A 357 42.54 -21.99 -14.80
N GLU A 358 43.09 -22.17 -16.01
CA GLU A 358 42.70 -23.28 -16.91
C GLU A 358 42.92 -24.65 -16.28
N LYS A 359 44.03 -24.84 -15.56
CA LYS A 359 44.28 -26.09 -14.81
C LYS A 359 43.29 -26.24 -13.66
N PHE A 360 42.99 -25.16 -12.93
CA PHE A 360 42.03 -25.19 -11.83
C PHE A 360 40.60 -25.44 -12.31
N LYS A 361 40.21 -24.94 -13.49
CA LYS A 361 38.89 -25.19 -14.10
C LYS A 361 38.56 -26.69 -14.23
N VAL A 362 39.57 -27.53 -14.49
CA VAL A 362 39.39 -29.00 -14.54
C VAL A 362 38.97 -29.57 -13.18
N LEU A 363 39.34 -28.90 -12.09
CA LEU A 363 39.02 -29.31 -10.71
C LEU A 363 37.67 -28.78 -10.23
N VAL A 364 37.11 -27.77 -10.89
CA VAL A 364 35.82 -27.15 -10.49
C VAL A 364 34.68 -28.17 -10.40
N PRO A 365 34.48 -29.12 -11.34
CA PRO A 365 33.46 -30.15 -11.19
C PRO A 365 33.66 -31.02 -9.94
N THR A 366 34.92 -31.30 -9.58
CA THR A 366 35.24 -32.04 -8.35
C THR A 366 34.88 -31.23 -7.13
N LEU A 367 35.24 -29.95 -7.12
CA LEU A 367 34.90 -29.01 -6.05
C LEU A 367 33.37 -28.89 -5.86
N SER A 368 32.61 -28.80 -6.95
CA SER A 368 31.15 -28.77 -6.93
C SER A 368 30.56 -30.04 -6.34
N CYS A 369 31.09 -31.20 -6.70
CA CYS A 369 30.63 -32.48 -6.17
C CYS A 369 30.88 -32.60 -4.66
N ILE A 370 32.12 -32.33 -4.20
CA ILE A 370 32.51 -32.55 -2.80
C ILE A 370 31.92 -31.51 -1.83
N SER A 371 31.64 -30.30 -2.29
CA SER A 371 31.06 -29.23 -1.48
C SER A 371 29.52 -29.26 -1.45
N ASN A 372 28.88 -30.14 -2.23
CA ASN A 372 27.43 -30.23 -2.30
C ASN A 372 26.85 -30.72 -0.95
N LYS A 373 25.97 -29.93 -0.35
CA LYS A 373 25.31 -30.21 0.96
C LYS A 373 24.42 -31.46 0.93
N GLY A 374 24.01 -31.87 -0.26
CA GLY A 374 23.27 -33.11 -0.53
C GLY A 374 24.13 -34.37 -0.54
N MET A 375 25.45 -34.25 -0.44
CA MET A 375 26.32 -35.40 -0.30
C MET A 375 26.02 -36.15 1.00
N ARG A 376 25.96 -37.47 0.87
CA ARG A 376 25.65 -38.45 1.92
C ARG A 376 26.58 -39.63 1.74
N GLU A 377 26.67 -40.48 2.75
CA GLU A 377 27.54 -41.66 2.77
C GLU A 377 27.45 -42.50 1.49
N ARG A 378 26.23 -42.77 1.00
CA ARG A 378 25.96 -43.48 -0.27
C ARG A 378 26.61 -42.84 -1.51
N HIS A 379 26.69 -41.51 -1.56
CA HIS A 379 27.31 -40.78 -2.67
C HIS A 379 28.84 -40.90 -2.58
N TRP A 380 29.39 -40.76 -1.38
CA TRP A 380 30.83 -40.96 -1.12
C TRP A 380 31.29 -42.38 -1.40
N GLN A 381 30.46 -43.38 -1.10
CA GLN A 381 30.71 -44.77 -1.48
C GLN A 381 30.77 -44.95 -2.99
N ARG A 382 29.84 -44.35 -3.74
CA ARG A 382 29.86 -44.40 -5.22
C ARG A 382 31.11 -43.72 -5.80
N ILE A 383 31.58 -42.62 -5.20
CA ILE A 383 32.86 -41.99 -5.60
C ILE A 383 34.04 -42.92 -5.26
N SER A 384 34.04 -43.54 -4.09
CA SER A 384 35.10 -44.46 -3.66
C SER A 384 35.17 -45.72 -4.53
N GLU A 385 34.03 -46.20 -5.03
CA GLU A 385 33.95 -47.29 -6.02
C GLU A 385 34.56 -46.89 -7.37
N LEU A 386 34.37 -45.64 -7.82
CA LEU A 386 34.95 -45.13 -9.06
C LEU A 386 36.47 -45.00 -8.99
N THR A 387 37.01 -44.55 -7.85
CA THR A 387 38.45 -44.38 -7.64
C THR A 387 39.16 -45.65 -7.15
N GLY A 388 38.40 -46.67 -6.70
CA GLY A 388 38.94 -47.89 -6.11
C GLY A 388 39.64 -47.67 -4.76
N THR A 389 39.45 -46.52 -4.13
CA THR A 389 40.06 -46.12 -2.86
C THR A 389 39.05 -45.38 -2.00
N GLU A 390 39.12 -45.55 -0.68
CA GLU A 390 38.22 -44.86 0.25
C GLU A 390 38.49 -43.35 0.24
N VAL A 391 37.47 -42.56 -0.10
CA VAL A 391 37.60 -41.11 -0.21
C VAL A 391 37.35 -40.44 1.15
N PRO A 392 38.32 -39.68 1.68
CA PRO A 392 38.19 -39.00 2.96
C PRO A 392 37.20 -37.84 2.84
N HIS A 393 36.08 -37.92 3.57
CA HIS A 393 34.99 -36.92 3.48
C HIS A 393 34.69 -36.26 4.85
N GLY A 394 35.67 -36.29 5.76
CA GLY A 394 35.59 -35.66 7.07
C GLY A 394 35.73 -34.13 7.03
N PRO A 395 35.53 -33.43 8.16
CA PRO A 395 35.50 -31.97 8.22
C PRO A 395 36.83 -31.27 7.93
N THR A 396 37.94 -32.01 7.90
CA THR A 396 39.27 -31.51 7.57
C THR A 396 39.70 -31.86 6.15
N ALA A 397 38.87 -32.56 5.38
CA ALA A 397 39.24 -33.00 4.04
C ALA A 397 39.25 -31.82 3.06
N THR A 398 40.22 -31.85 2.15
CA THR A 398 40.56 -30.75 1.23
C THR A 398 40.39 -31.18 -0.22
N LEU A 399 40.34 -30.21 -1.14
CA LEU A 399 40.36 -30.53 -2.57
C LEU A 399 41.70 -31.16 -2.98
N SER A 400 42.81 -30.80 -2.33
CA SER A 400 44.12 -31.43 -2.56
C SER A 400 44.06 -32.94 -2.33
N ASP A 401 43.43 -33.40 -1.24
CA ASP A 401 43.26 -34.83 -0.95
C ASP A 401 42.50 -35.55 -2.08
N MET A 402 41.46 -34.91 -2.62
CA MET A 402 40.67 -35.44 -3.75
C MET A 402 41.49 -35.52 -5.04
N VAL A 403 42.36 -34.54 -5.26
CA VAL A 403 43.22 -34.49 -6.44
C VAL A 403 44.30 -35.56 -6.37
N GLU A 404 44.92 -35.76 -5.21
CA GLU A 404 45.92 -36.81 -4.96
C GLU A 404 45.36 -38.22 -5.17
N LEU A 405 44.10 -38.43 -4.78
CA LEU A 405 43.37 -39.69 -5.00
C LEU A 405 42.85 -39.86 -6.44
N GLY A 406 43.08 -38.88 -7.32
CA GLY A 406 42.70 -38.96 -8.73
C GLY A 406 41.21 -38.78 -9.00
N VAL A 407 40.41 -38.29 -8.03
CA VAL A 407 38.96 -38.10 -8.15
C VAL A 407 38.62 -37.20 -9.35
N HIS A 408 39.42 -36.15 -9.55
CA HIS A 408 39.25 -35.16 -10.63
C HIS A 408 39.29 -35.71 -12.07
N VAL A 409 39.81 -36.93 -12.27
CA VAL A 409 39.83 -37.59 -13.59
C VAL A 409 38.42 -38.03 -14.02
N TYR A 410 37.52 -38.26 -13.06
CA TYR A 410 36.16 -38.76 -13.29
C TYR A 410 35.11 -37.64 -13.36
N GLY A 411 35.46 -36.46 -13.89
CA GLY A 411 34.63 -35.25 -13.85
C GLY A 411 33.18 -35.44 -14.32
N ALA A 412 32.95 -36.19 -15.41
CA ALA A 412 31.61 -36.44 -15.94
C ALA A 412 30.76 -37.32 -15.00
N GLN A 413 31.36 -38.33 -14.37
CA GLN A 413 30.69 -39.19 -13.40
C GLN A 413 30.42 -38.45 -12.08
N LEU A 414 31.33 -37.57 -11.66
CA LEU A 414 31.13 -36.71 -10.50
C LEU A 414 29.96 -35.74 -10.70
N GLU A 415 29.81 -35.19 -11.90
CA GLU A 415 28.67 -34.33 -12.24
C GLU A 415 27.35 -35.11 -12.17
N GLU A 416 27.30 -36.37 -12.62
CA GLU A 416 26.11 -37.22 -12.47
C GLU A 416 25.77 -37.46 -10.98
N ILE A 417 26.77 -37.77 -10.16
CA ILE A 417 26.61 -38.01 -8.72
C ILE A 417 26.17 -36.73 -8.00
N GLU A 418 26.80 -35.60 -8.32
CA GLU A 418 26.48 -34.28 -7.78
C GLU A 418 25.04 -33.89 -8.10
N GLN A 419 24.62 -34.01 -9.37
CA GLN A 419 23.27 -33.69 -9.78
C GLN A 419 22.23 -34.61 -9.12
N TYR A 420 22.57 -35.90 -8.95
CA TYR A 420 21.72 -36.84 -8.23
C TYR A 420 21.56 -36.43 -6.76
N ALA A 421 22.68 -36.14 -6.07
CA ALA A 421 22.71 -35.71 -4.69
C ALA A 421 21.99 -34.36 -4.47
N ALA A 422 22.15 -33.41 -5.38
CA ALA A 422 21.46 -32.11 -5.34
C ALA A 422 19.94 -32.28 -5.40
N LYS A 423 19.44 -33.07 -6.36
CA LYS A 423 18.01 -33.33 -6.53
C LYS A 423 17.44 -34.13 -5.37
N GLU A 424 18.17 -35.11 -4.89
CA GLU A 424 17.79 -35.88 -3.71
C GLU A 424 17.66 -34.98 -2.48
N TYR A 425 18.66 -34.12 -2.22
CA TYR A 425 18.64 -33.18 -1.11
C TYR A 425 17.50 -32.16 -1.20
N ALA A 426 17.18 -31.68 -2.41
CA ALA A 426 16.04 -30.80 -2.62
C ALA A 426 14.72 -31.48 -2.23
N LEU A 427 14.56 -32.77 -2.53
CA LEU A 427 13.40 -33.55 -2.11
C LEU A 427 13.39 -33.81 -0.60
N GLU A 428 14.54 -34.15 0.02
CA GLU A 428 14.67 -34.29 1.47
C GLU A 428 14.26 -32.99 2.19
N LEU A 429 14.74 -31.84 1.71
CA LEU A 429 14.37 -30.53 2.23
C LEU A 429 12.87 -30.24 2.06
N ALA A 430 12.31 -30.55 0.90
CA ALA A 430 10.88 -30.36 0.65
C ALA A 430 10.01 -31.22 1.58
N LEU A 431 10.40 -32.46 1.84
CA LEU A 431 9.71 -33.36 2.78
C LEU A 431 9.79 -32.81 4.21
N ASN A 432 10.98 -32.43 4.67
CA ASN A 432 11.19 -31.86 6.00
C ASN A 432 10.42 -30.54 6.19
N LYS A 433 10.38 -29.70 5.14
CA LYS A 433 9.59 -28.46 5.15
C LYS A 433 8.10 -28.76 5.32
N MET A 434 7.55 -29.70 4.54
CA MET A 434 6.14 -30.12 4.69
C MET A 434 5.86 -30.61 6.11
N LYS A 435 6.70 -31.49 6.66
CA LYS A 435 6.56 -31.99 8.04
C LYS A 435 6.55 -30.85 9.05
N GLN A 436 7.45 -29.89 8.89
CA GLN A 436 7.58 -28.75 9.80
C GLN A 436 6.37 -27.82 9.75
N GLU A 437 5.81 -27.57 8.57
CA GLU A 437 4.60 -26.75 8.39
C GLU A 437 3.41 -27.33 9.16
N TRP A 438 3.28 -28.65 9.22
CA TRP A 438 2.19 -29.34 9.94
C TRP A 438 2.33 -29.32 11.47
N VAL A 439 3.51 -29.05 12.03
CA VAL A 439 3.74 -29.04 13.50
C VAL A 439 2.88 -27.98 14.21
N GLY A 440 2.62 -26.86 13.54
CA GLY A 440 1.90 -25.72 14.10
C GLY A 440 0.39 -25.69 13.81
N VAL A 441 -0.11 -26.54 12.91
CA VAL A 441 -1.51 -26.49 12.44
C VAL A 441 -2.45 -27.02 13.52
N ARG A 442 -3.52 -26.27 13.81
CA ARG A 442 -4.49 -26.58 14.87
C ARG A 442 -5.91 -26.49 14.34
N PHE A 443 -6.77 -27.39 14.80
CA PHE A 443 -8.21 -27.27 14.64
C PHE A 443 -8.73 -26.08 15.46
N GLU A 444 -9.65 -25.33 14.87
CA GLU A 444 -10.48 -24.39 15.61
C GLU A 444 -11.70 -25.14 16.16
N ILE A 445 -11.96 -24.98 17.46
CA ILE A 445 -13.05 -25.67 18.16
C ILE A 445 -13.97 -24.65 18.79
N SER A 446 -15.22 -24.61 18.31
CA SER A 446 -16.26 -23.70 18.80
C SER A 446 -17.30 -24.45 19.64
N PRO A 447 -17.80 -23.90 20.75
CA PRO A 447 -18.84 -24.55 21.55
C PRO A 447 -20.15 -24.70 20.76
N TYR A 448 -20.78 -25.87 20.83
CA TYR A 448 -22.09 -26.13 20.19
C TYR A 448 -23.23 -26.09 21.21
N ARG A 449 -24.04 -25.02 21.15
CA ARG A 449 -25.21 -24.80 22.03
C ARG A 449 -24.84 -24.99 23.52
N ASP A 450 -25.78 -25.50 24.32
CA ASP A 450 -25.59 -25.80 25.75
C ASP A 450 -25.13 -27.24 26.02
N THR A 451 -24.62 -27.94 25.01
CA THR A 451 -24.26 -29.38 25.11
C THR A 451 -22.97 -29.63 25.91
N GLY A 452 -22.15 -28.59 26.11
CA GLY A 452 -20.83 -28.69 26.74
C GLY A 452 -19.75 -29.31 25.84
N VAL A 453 -20.03 -29.52 24.56
CA VAL A 453 -19.12 -30.12 23.57
C VAL A 453 -18.78 -29.10 22.48
N GLY A 454 -17.54 -29.10 22.00
CA GLY A 454 -17.13 -28.28 20.86
C GLY A 454 -17.29 -29.00 19.53
N ILE A 455 -17.42 -28.23 18.46
CA ILE A 455 -17.42 -28.67 17.06
C ILE A 455 -16.23 -28.04 16.34
N LEU A 456 -15.74 -28.72 15.31
CA LEU A 456 -14.68 -28.21 14.44
C LEU A 456 -15.24 -27.10 13.53
N THR A 457 -14.54 -25.97 13.46
CA THR A 457 -14.84 -24.83 12.57
C THR A 457 -13.60 -24.45 11.76
N GLY A 458 -13.77 -23.66 10.69
CA GLY A 458 -12.65 -23.09 9.93
C GLY A 458 -11.69 -24.11 9.29
N ILE A 459 -12.20 -25.23 8.79
CA ILE A 459 -11.36 -26.35 8.30
C ILE A 459 -10.88 -26.15 6.85
N ASP A 460 -11.42 -25.16 6.13
CA ASP A 460 -11.13 -24.94 4.71
C ASP A 460 -9.61 -24.82 4.42
N GLU A 461 -8.88 -24.08 5.25
CA GLU A 461 -7.42 -23.93 5.11
C GLU A 461 -6.67 -25.25 5.35
N ILE A 462 -7.14 -26.07 6.29
CA ILE A 462 -6.54 -27.37 6.61
C ILE A 462 -6.76 -28.36 5.45
N GLN A 463 -7.97 -28.39 4.87
CA GLN A 463 -8.28 -29.21 3.71
C GLN A 463 -7.48 -28.78 2.48
N GLN A 464 -7.41 -27.48 2.21
CA GLN A 464 -6.58 -26.97 1.11
C GLN A 464 -5.10 -27.35 1.27
N GLN A 465 -4.56 -27.22 2.49
CA GLN A 465 -3.17 -27.62 2.77
C GLN A 465 -2.95 -29.13 2.62
N LEU A 466 -3.94 -29.96 2.99
CA LEU A 466 -3.88 -31.41 2.77
C LEU A 466 -3.82 -31.76 1.29
N ASP A 467 -4.73 -31.21 0.48
CA ASP A 467 -4.78 -31.45 -0.96
C ASP A 467 -3.45 -31.10 -1.63
N ASP A 468 -2.92 -29.91 -1.33
CA ASP A 468 -1.64 -29.44 -1.86
C ASP A 468 -0.47 -30.34 -1.44
N HIS A 469 -0.40 -30.72 -0.16
CA HIS A 469 0.70 -31.53 0.36
C HIS A 469 0.61 -33.00 -0.08
N ILE A 470 -0.59 -33.55 -0.27
CA ILE A 470 -0.80 -34.90 -0.82
C ILE A 470 -0.33 -34.93 -2.28
N LEU A 471 -0.76 -33.97 -3.11
CA LEU A 471 -0.33 -33.89 -4.50
C LEU A 471 1.20 -33.74 -4.61
N LYS A 472 1.78 -32.90 -3.75
CA LYS A 472 3.23 -32.68 -3.69
C LYS A 472 3.96 -33.95 -3.24
N ALA A 473 3.47 -34.63 -2.22
CA ALA A 473 4.01 -35.90 -1.75
C ALA A 473 4.01 -36.98 -2.85
N GLN A 474 2.89 -37.13 -3.57
CA GLN A 474 2.76 -38.05 -4.71
C GLN A 474 3.72 -37.72 -5.85
N THR A 475 3.83 -36.43 -6.19
CA THR A 475 4.77 -35.96 -7.22
C THR A 475 6.22 -36.24 -6.82
N MET A 476 6.58 -35.98 -5.56
CA MET A 476 7.92 -36.25 -5.03
C MET A 476 8.23 -37.75 -5.01
N ARG A 477 7.26 -38.60 -4.65
CA ARG A 477 7.40 -40.06 -4.68
C ARG A 477 7.59 -40.62 -6.10
N GLY A 478 6.97 -39.99 -7.10
CA GLY A 478 7.18 -40.34 -8.51
C GLY A 478 8.58 -40.01 -9.05
N SER A 479 9.39 -39.26 -8.29
CA SER A 479 10.73 -38.86 -8.69
C SER A 479 11.74 -40.02 -8.59
N PRO A 480 12.60 -40.25 -9.60
CA PRO A 480 13.64 -41.29 -9.53
C PRO A 480 14.73 -41.01 -8.47
N TYR A 481 14.76 -39.80 -7.90
CA TYR A 481 15.72 -39.35 -6.90
C TYR A 481 15.26 -39.61 -5.45
N VAL A 482 14.05 -40.16 -5.23
CA VAL A 482 13.50 -40.41 -3.88
C VAL A 482 14.00 -41.72 -3.25
N LYS A 483 14.67 -42.58 -4.03
CA LYS A 483 14.91 -44.00 -3.70
C LYS A 483 15.51 -44.24 -2.30
N ALA A 484 16.45 -43.41 -1.84
CA ALA A 484 17.12 -43.66 -0.55
C ALA A 484 16.21 -43.41 0.67
N PHE A 485 15.18 -42.58 0.53
CA PHE A 485 14.21 -42.27 1.60
C PHE A 485 12.76 -42.49 1.15
N GLU A 486 12.54 -43.33 0.13
CA GLU A 486 11.23 -43.63 -0.44
C GLU A 486 10.26 -44.14 0.63
N ALA A 487 10.75 -44.98 1.55
CA ALA A 487 9.95 -45.49 2.67
C ALA A 487 9.47 -44.37 3.61
N GLU A 488 10.30 -43.35 3.85
CA GLU A 488 9.93 -42.20 4.67
C GLU A 488 8.92 -41.29 3.93
N MET A 489 9.13 -41.09 2.63
CA MET A 489 8.22 -40.33 1.77
C MET A 489 6.85 -41.01 1.68
N ALA A 490 6.82 -42.33 1.45
CA ALA A 490 5.59 -43.12 1.40
C ALA A 490 4.87 -43.11 2.76
N GLY A 491 5.60 -43.28 3.87
CA GLY A 491 5.00 -43.20 5.20
C GLY A 491 4.41 -41.82 5.51
N TRP A 492 5.00 -40.75 4.98
CA TRP A 492 4.43 -39.40 5.11
C TRP A 492 3.20 -39.19 4.23
N GLU A 493 3.23 -39.68 2.98
CA GLU A 493 2.08 -39.66 2.08
C GLU A 493 0.89 -40.41 2.69
N ASP A 494 1.10 -41.64 3.16
CA ASP A 494 0.07 -42.47 3.81
C ASP A 494 -0.51 -41.76 5.05
N LYS A 495 0.33 -41.04 5.80
CA LYS A 495 -0.11 -40.24 6.94
C LYS A 495 -1.04 -39.11 6.49
N LEU A 496 -0.67 -38.33 5.48
CA LEU A 496 -1.52 -37.25 4.96
C LEU A 496 -2.86 -37.77 4.42
N ILE A 497 -2.85 -38.88 3.69
CA ILE A 497 -4.08 -39.53 3.17
C ILE A 497 -4.96 -40.00 4.33
N THR A 498 -4.37 -40.64 5.35
CA THR A 498 -5.13 -41.08 6.54
C THR A 498 -5.72 -39.91 7.32
N MET A 499 -5.01 -38.77 7.36
CA MET A 499 -5.52 -37.54 7.97
C MET A 499 -6.71 -36.98 7.19
N GLN A 500 -6.63 -36.91 5.86
CA GLN A 500 -7.73 -36.49 4.99
C GLN A 500 -8.97 -37.37 5.22
N ASP A 501 -8.80 -38.68 5.14
CA ASP A 501 -9.84 -39.67 5.42
C ASP A 501 -10.49 -39.47 6.80
N SER A 502 -9.66 -39.17 7.81
CA SER A 502 -10.14 -38.97 9.18
C SER A 502 -10.96 -37.69 9.29
N ILE A 503 -10.51 -36.59 8.69
CA ILE A 503 -11.21 -35.30 8.72
C ILE A 503 -12.54 -35.39 7.96
N ASP A 504 -12.57 -36.04 6.80
CA ASP A 504 -13.81 -36.18 6.02
C ASP A 504 -14.86 -36.99 6.78
N GLN A 505 -14.46 -38.10 7.40
CA GLN A 505 -15.36 -38.89 8.25
C GLN A 505 -15.77 -38.13 9.51
N TRP A 506 -14.90 -37.30 10.07
CA TRP A 506 -15.19 -36.45 11.22
C TRP A 506 -16.25 -35.40 10.89
N LEU A 507 -16.08 -34.70 9.76
CA LEU A 507 -17.00 -33.68 9.29
C LEU A 507 -18.37 -34.26 8.95
N GLN A 508 -18.40 -35.43 8.31
CA GLN A 508 -19.66 -36.16 8.06
C GLN A 508 -20.35 -36.51 9.40
N CYS A 509 -19.60 -37.06 10.36
CA CYS A 509 -20.13 -37.40 11.68
C CYS A 509 -20.66 -36.17 12.41
N GLN A 510 -19.92 -35.05 12.35
CA GLN A 510 -20.30 -33.78 12.95
C GLN A 510 -21.62 -33.26 12.37
N ALA A 511 -21.74 -33.22 11.03
CA ALA A 511 -22.93 -32.70 10.36
C ALA A 511 -24.18 -33.52 10.71
N THR A 512 -24.09 -34.86 10.65
CA THR A 512 -25.23 -35.73 10.98
C THR A 512 -25.54 -35.72 12.47
N TRP A 513 -24.54 -35.69 13.35
CA TRP A 513 -24.73 -35.57 14.79
C TRP A 513 -25.40 -34.23 15.16
N MET A 514 -24.97 -33.11 14.58
CA MET A 514 -25.59 -31.79 14.80
C MET A 514 -27.05 -31.72 14.35
N TYR A 515 -27.44 -32.52 13.34
CA TYR A 515 -28.82 -32.63 12.91
C TYR A 515 -29.67 -33.47 13.88
N LEU A 516 -29.11 -34.59 14.36
CA LEU A 516 -29.83 -35.56 15.20
C LEU A 516 -29.86 -35.19 16.69
N GLU A 517 -28.87 -34.46 17.19
CA GLU A 517 -28.76 -34.08 18.61
C GLU A 517 -29.99 -33.35 19.14
N PRO A 518 -30.52 -32.31 18.46
CA PRO A 518 -31.70 -31.61 18.94
C PRO A 518 -32.95 -32.49 18.93
N ILE A 519 -33.02 -33.43 17.98
CA ILE A 519 -34.17 -34.33 17.78
C ILE A 519 -34.22 -35.38 18.89
N PHE A 520 -33.10 -36.04 19.14
CA PHE A 520 -32.98 -37.08 20.16
C PHE A 520 -32.80 -36.53 21.58
N SER A 521 -32.72 -35.20 21.75
CA SER A 521 -32.85 -34.55 23.06
C SER A 521 -34.28 -34.66 23.63
N SER A 522 -35.30 -34.84 22.78
CA SER A 522 -36.70 -34.98 23.21
C SER A 522 -36.97 -36.38 23.78
N GLU A 523 -37.40 -36.43 25.05
CA GLU A 523 -37.77 -37.69 25.72
C GLU A 523 -38.88 -38.45 24.99
N ASP A 524 -39.81 -37.75 24.34
CA ASP A 524 -40.96 -38.36 23.66
C ASP A 524 -40.52 -39.10 22.39
N ILE A 525 -39.52 -38.57 21.68
CA ILE A 525 -38.92 -39.18 20.48
C ILE A 525 -38.09 -40.40 20.90
N MET A 526 -37.27 -40.27 21.95
CA MET A 526 -36.48 -41.38 22.49
C MET A 526 -37.32 -42.58 22.93
N ARG A 527 -38.50 -42.34 23.53
CA ARG A 527 -39.41 -43.41 23.95
C ARG A 527 -40.08 -44.13 22.77
N GLN A 528 -40.29 -43.44 21.66
CA GLN A 528 -40.94 -44.00 20.47
C GLN A 528 -39.97 -44.76 19.55
N MET A 529 -38.69 -44.41 19.58
CA MET A 529 -37.62 -45.05 18.79
C MET A 529 -36.46 -45.53 19.71
N PRO A 530 -36.69 -46.56 20.54
CA PRO A 530 -35.72 -46.95 21.57
C PRO A 530 -34.43 -47.56 21.01
N THR A 531 -34.48 -48.19 19.84
CA THR A 531 -33.31 -48.79 19.19
C THR A 531 -32.39 -47.71 18.62
N GLU A 532 -32.97 -46.77 17.88
CA GLU A 532 -32.28 -45.62 17.29
C GLU A 532 -31.75 -44.69 18.38
N ALA A 533 -32.53 -44.43 19.43
CA ALA A 533 -32.08 -43.64 20.57
C ALA A 533 -30.89 -44.27 21.30
N ARG A 534 -30.82 -45.61 21.38
CA ARG A 534 -29.65 -46.30 21.93
C ARG A 534 -28.42 -46.10 21.04
N ASN A 535 -28.54 -46.32 19.74
CA ASN A 535 -27.45 -46.13 18.78
C ASN A 535 -26.94 -44.68 18.80
N PHE A 536 -27.86 -43.69 18.79
CA PHE A 536 -27.49 -42.28 18.88
C PHE A 536 -26.74 -41.95 20.18
N ARG A 537 -27.19 -42.50 21.32
CA ARG A 537 -26.51 -42.28 22.61
C ARG A 537 -25.11 -42.88 22.64
N ASP A 538 -24.91 -44.04 22.02
CA ASP A 538 -23.59 -44.67 21.93
C ASP A 538 -22.66 -43.80 21.06
N VAL A 539 -23.15 -43.28 19.93
CA VAL A 539 -22.39 -42.32 19.09
C VAL A 539 -22.12 -41.00 19.82
N ASP A 540 -23.10 -40.42 20.53
CA ASP A 540 -22.95 -39.17 21.29
C ASP A 540 -21.86 -39.28 22.36
N LYS A 541 -21.77 -40.44 23.03
CA LYS A 541 -20.72 -40.72 23.99
C LYS A 541 -19.34 -40.77 23.32
N GLU A 542 -19.20 -41.47 22.20
CA GLU A 542 -17.94 -41.55 21.46
C GLU A 542 -17.54 -40.17 20.90
N TRP A 543 -18.50 -39.41 20.36
CA TRP A 543 -18.31 -38.03 19.90
C TRP A 543 -17.75 -37.13 21.00
N LYS A 544 -18.34 -37.19 22.21
CA LYS A 544 -17.86 -36.46 23.39
C LYS A 544 -16.44 -36.83 23.78
N ILE A 545 -16.09 -38.12 23.73
CA ILE A 545 -14.73 -38.59 24.04
C ILE A 545 -13.73 -38.02 23.02
N ILE A 546 -14.03 -38.13 21.74
CA ILE A 546 -13.21 -37.62 20.64
C ILE A 546 -13.01 -36.11 20.79
N MET A 547 -14.09 -35.32 20.90
CA MET A 547 -13.99 -33.86 20.99
C MET A 547 -13.32 -33.37 22.28
N THR A 548 -13.50 -34.07 23.42
CA THR A 548 -12.79 -33.72 24.66
C THR A 548 -11.29 -33.98 24.54
N ALA A 549 -10.88 -35.05 23.84
CA ALA A 549 -9.47 -35.33 23.57
C ALA A 549 -8.87 -34.26 22.64
N THR A 550 -9.58 -33.90 21.56
CA THR A 550 -9.16 -32.86 20.61
C THR A 550 -9.09 -31.47 21.25
N GLN A 551 -9.99 -31.14 22.18
CA GLN A 551 -9.91 -29.88 22.92
C GLN A 551 -8.66 -29.78 23.80
N LYS A 552 -8.15 -30.91 24.32
CA LYS A 552 -6.91 -30.92 25.10
C LYS A 552 -5.67 -30.74 24.24
N ASP A 553 -5.67 -31.31 23.03
CA ASP A 553 -4.59 -31.14 22.05
C ASP A 553 -5.18 -30.89 20.64
N PRO A 554 -5.42 -29.62 20.27
CA PRO A 554 -6.10 -29.29 19.03
C PRO A 554 -5.18 -29.38 17.80
N ARG A 555 -3.91 -29.74 17.96
CA ARG A 555 -2.99 -29.85 16.82
C ARG A 555 -3.43 -30.96 15.88
N VAL A 556 -3.57 -30.65 14.60
CA VAL A 556 -4.18 -31.54 13.60
C VAL A 556 -3.44 -32.87 13.52
N LEU A 557 -2.10 -32.84 13.50
CA LEU A 557 -1.28 -34.05 13.49
C LEU A 557 -1.53 -34.96 14.70
N GLN A 558 -1.67 -34.41 15.90
CA GLN A 558 -1.86 -35.21 17.12
C GLN A 558 -3.31 -35.69 17.25
N ALA A 559 -4.27 -34.84 16.89
CA ALA A 559 -5.69 -35.15 16.95
C ALA A 559 -6.08 -36.27 15.98
N THR A 560 -5.57 -36.25 14.75
CA THR A 560 -5.85 -37.27 13.72
C THR A 560 -5.11 -38.59 13.94
N ASP A 561 -3.97 -38.56 14.66
CA ASP A 561 -3.15 -39.73 14.98
C ASP A 561 -3.67 -40.49 16.22
N HIS A 562 -4.85 -40.12 16.74
CA HIS A 562 -5.45 -40.82 17.87
C HIS A 562 -5.78 -42.27 17.50
N PRO A 563 -5.36 -43.27 18.30
CA PRO A 563 -5.49 -44.68 17.92
C PRO A 563 -6.94 -45.09 17.64
N GLY A 564 -7.18 -45.59 16.43
CA GLY A 564 -8.48 -46.10 16.02
C GLY A 564 -9.51 -45.02 15.67
N LEU A 565 -9.15 -43.73 15.67
CA LEU A 565 -10.07 -42.62 15.37
C LEU A 565 -10.84 -42.82 14.07
N LEU A 566 -10.14 -43.06 12.95
CA LEU A 566 -10.76 -43.25 11.64
C LEU A 566 -11.79 -44.39 11.65
N LYS A 567 -11.45 -45.50 12.32
CA LYS A 567 -12.34 -46.66 12.43
C LYS A 567 -13.57 -46.34 13.27
N THR A 568 -13.39 -45.64 14.39
CA THR A 568 -14.48 -45.20 15.25
C THR A 568 -15.40 -44.22 14.51
N LEU A 569 -14.86 -43.23 13.81
CA LEU A 569 -15.64 -42.27 13.01
C LEU A 569 -16.44 -42.97 11.89
N LYS A 570 -15.81 -43.91 11.15
CA LYS A 570 -16.52 -44.71 10.14
C LYS A 570 -17.65 -45.53 10.76
N SER A 571 -17.41 -46.16 11.92
CA SER A 571 -18.45 -46.92 12.64
C SER A 571 -19.58 -46.01 13.12
N ASN A 572 -19.25 -44.82 13.63
CA ASN A 572 -20.22 -43.85 14.10
C ASN A 572 -21.09 -43.33 12.95
N ASN A 573 -20.49 -43.03 11.78
CA ASN A 573 -21.24 -42.63 10.59
C ASN A 573 -22.24 -43.70 10.14
N ILE A 574 -21.86 -44.99 10.14
CA ILE A 574 -22.79 -46.09 9.82
C ILE A 574 -23.96 -46.12 10.82
N MET A 575 -23.68 -45.99 12.12
CA MET A 575 -24.74 -45.94 13.14
C MET A 575 -25.64 -44.70 12.99
N LEU A 576 -25.07 -43.55 12.65
CA LEU A 576 -25.84 -42.33 12.40
C LEU A 576 -26.72 -42.45 11.14
N ASP A 577 -26.24 -43.11 10.08
CA ASP A 577 -27.02 -43.40 8.89
C ASP A 577 -28.21 -44.32 9.21
N GLU A 578 -28.00 -45.34 10.04
CA GLU A 578 -29.08 -46.21 10.54
C GLU A 578 -30.10 -45.43 11.38
N VAL A 579 -29.63 -44.54 12.26
CA VAL A 579 -30.50 -43.67 13.06
C VAL A 579 -31.30 -42.72 12.18
N GLN A 580 -30.67 -42.10 11.18
CA GLN A 580 -31.33 -41.19 10.25
C GLN A 580 -32.36 -41.92 9.39
N LYS A 581 -32.05 -43.15 8.95
CA LYS A 581 -33.02 -43.99 8.24
C LYS A 581 -34.19 -44.36 9.15
N GLY A 582 -33.94 -44.80 10.38
CA GLY A 582 -35.00 -45.14 11.34
C GLY A 582 -35.88 -43.93 11.68
N LEU A 583 -35.29 -42.74 11.79
CA LEU A 583 -36.00 -41.48 11.95
C LEU A 583 -36.93 -41.20 10.76
N ASN A 584 -36.43 -41.35 9.53
CA ASN A 584 -37.23 -41.16 8.33
C ASN A 584 -38.37 -42.19 8.23
N ASP A 585 -38.12 -43.46 8.53
CA ASP A 585 -39.14 -44.51 8.54
C ASP A 585 -40.22 -44.23 9.60
N TYR A 586 -39.82 -43.70 10.76
CA TYR A 586 -40.74 -43.24 11.80
C TYR A 586 -41.60 -42.06 11.33
N LEU A 587 -41.01 -41.05 10.68
CA LEU A 587 -41.75 -39.91 10.13
C LEU A 587 -42.71 -40.35 9.02
N GLU A 588 -42.30 -41.23 8.11
CA GLU A 588 -43.17 -41.82 7.09
C GLU A 588 -44.34 -42.59 7.70
N LYS A 589 -44.07 -43.39 8.75
CA LYS A 589 -45.14 -44.06 9.48
C LYS A 589 -46.13 -43.05 10.08
N LYS A 590 -45.66 -41.92 10.61
CA LYS A 590 -46.54 -40.83 11.08
C LYS A 590 -47.34 -40.20 9.94
N ARG A 591 -46.74 -40.00 8.76
CA ARG A 591 -47.44 -39.52 7.55
C ARG A 591 -48.54 -40.49 7.11
N LEU A 592 -48.30 -41.80 7.18
CA LEU A 592 -49.32 -42.80 6.88
C LEU A 592 -50.49 -42.81 7.88
N PHE A 593 -50.23 -42.48 9.15
CA PHE A 593 -51.29 -42.33 10.15
C PHE A 593 -52.11 -41.04 9.99
N PHE A 594 -51.52 -39.99 9.42
CA PHE A 594 -52.20 -38.72 9.17
C PHE A 594 -51.71 -38.10 7.85
N PRO A 595 -52.45 -38.32 6.73
CA PRO A 595 -52.00 -37.94 5.38
C PRO A 595 -51.69 -36.45 5.20
N ARG A 596 -52.26 -35.55 6.02
CA ARG A 596 -51.95 -34.11 5.92
C ARG A 596 -50.51 -33.77 6.35
N PHE A 597 -49.77 -34.68 7.01
CA PHE A 597 -48.34 -34.51 7.27
C PHE A 597 -47.45 -34.68 6.02
N PHE A 598 -47.98 -35.15 4.89
CA PHE A 598 -47.24 -35.14 3.61
C PHE A 598 -46.97 -33.71 3.12
N PHE A 599 -47.72 -32.70 3.59
CA PHE A 599 -47.53 -31.28 3.23
C PHE A 599 -46.47 -30.56 4.09
N LEU A 600 -45.89 -31.25 5.08
CA LEU A 600 -44.85 -30.71 5.96
C LEU A 600 -43.48 -31.28 5.61
N SER A 601 -42.44 -30.45 5.71
CA SER A 601 -41.06 -30.95 5.64
C SER A 601 -40.73 -31.84 6.84
N ASN A 602 -39.63 -32.60 6.77
CA ASN A 602 -39.21 -33.44 7.90
C ASN A 602 -38.95 -32.60 9.15
N ASP A 603 -38.32 -31.44 9.03
CA ASP A 603 -38.00 -30.56 10.17
C ASP A 603 -39.27 -29.96 10.79
N GLU A 604 -40.24 -29.55 9.97
CA GLU A 604 -41.54 -29.05 10.46
C GLU A 604 -42.34 -30.15 11.17
N LEU A 605 -42.29 -31.38 10.65
CA LEU A 605 -42.93 -32.51 11.27
C LEU A 605 -42.25 -32.88 12.61
N LEU A 606 -40.93 -32.77 12.67
CA LEU A 606 -40.17 -33.01 13.91
C LEU A 606 -40.43 -31.94 14.96
N GLU A 607 -40.60 -30.68 14.58
CA GLU A 607 -40.96 -29.58 15.48
C GLU A 607 -42.33 -29.82 16.15
N ILE A 608 -43.31 -30.34 15.39
CA ILE A 608 -44.62 -30.74 15.92
C ILE A 608 -44.50 -31.96 16.86
N LEU A 609 -43.63 -32.91 16.54
CA LEU A 609 -43.49 -34.17 17.27
C LEU A 609 -42.58 -34.06 18.51
N SER A 610 -41.70 -33.07 18.60
CA SER A 610 -40.71 -32.93 19.66
C SER A 610 -41.27 -32.28 20.94
N GLU A 611 -42.26 -31.39 20.82
CA GLU A 611 -42.92 -30.71 21.95
C GLU A 611 -44.40 -31.10 22.04
N THR A 612 -44.70 -32.38 22.34
CA THR A 612 -46.08 -32.89 22.31
C THR A 612 -47.03 -32.36 23.39
N LYS A 613 -46.58 -31.41 24.22
CA LYS A 613 -47.29 -30.92 25.40
C LYS A 613 -47.95 -29.56 25.20
N ASP A 614 -47.51 -28.77 24.21
CA ASP A 614 -48.05 -27.44 23.95
C ASP A 614 -48.86 -27.42 22.62
N PRO A 615 -50.20 -27.37 22.67
CA PRO A 615 -51.05 -27.31 21.49
C PRO A 615 -50.95 -25.99 20.70
N MET A 616 -50.25 -24.96 21.20
CA MET A 616 -50.02 -23.73 20.43
C MET A 616 -48.89 -23.85 19.42
N ARG A 617 -47.94 -24.77 19.63
CA ARG A 617 -46.78 -24.99 18.75
C ARG A 617 -47.17 -25.47 17.34
N VAL A 618 -48.34 -26.08 17.18
CA VAL A 618 -48.81 -26.53 15.85
C VAL A 618 -49.34 -25.39 14.98
N GLN A 619 -49.69 -24.22 15.56
CA GLN A 619 -50.30 -23.09 14.86
C GLN A 619 -49.57 -22.65 13.58
N PRO A 620 -48.23 -22.50 13.56
CA PRO A 620 -47.51 -22.05 12.36
C PRO A 620 -47.60 -23.02 11.18
N HIS A 621 -47.85 -24.30 11.47
CA HIS A 621 -47.89 -25.39 10.51
C HIS A 621 -49.32 -25.71 10.03
N LEU A 622 -50.36 -25.23 10.73
CA LEU A 622 -51.77 -25.50 10.40
C LEU A 622 -52.15 -25.04 8.99
N LYS A 623 -51.69 -23.85 8.58
CA LYS A 623 -51.92 -23.30 7.23
C LYS A 623 -51.44 -24.20 6.08
N LYS A 624 -50.47 -25.09 6.33
CA LYS A 624 -49.95 -26.05 5.35
C LYS A 624 -50.70 -27.38 5.38
N CYS A 625 -51.22 -27.77 6.55
CA CYS A 625 -51.98 -29.02 6.71
C CYS A 625 -53.48 -28.87 6.38
N PHE A 626 -54.03 -27.66 6.45
CA PHE A 626 -55.46 -27.38 6.28
C PHE A 626 -55.69 -26.17 5.38
N GLU A 627 -56.33 -26.39 4.24
CA GLU A 627 -56.83 -25.31 3.38
C GLU A 627 -58.02 -24.62 4.06
N GLY A 628 -57.99 -23.29 4.14
CA GLY A 628 -59.01 -22.48 4.83
C GLY A 628 -58.82 -22.26 6.33
N ILE A 629 -57.84 -22.91 6.98
CA ILE A 629 -57.52 -22.69 8.41
C ILE A 629 -56.08 -22.16 8.53
N ASN A 630 -55.96 -20.88 8.89
CA ASN A 630 -54.67 -20.25 9.13
C ASN A 630 -54.23 -20.39 10.59
N THR A 631 -55.14 -20.10 11.54
CA THR A 631 -54.89 -20.28 12.98
C THR A 631 -56.16 -20.68 13.74
N LEU A 632 -56.00 -21.22 14.96
CA LEU A 632 -57.09 -21.54 15.88
C LEU A 632 -57.19 -20.49 16.99
N GLN A 633 -58.42 -20.13 17.37
CA GLN A 633 -58.69 -19.22 18.48
C GLN A 633 -58.84 -20.00 19.78
N PHE A 634 -58.01 -19.66 20.77
CA PHE A 634 -58.04 -20.24 22.11
C PHE A 634 -58.68 -19.29 23.12
N ASN A 635 -59.48 -19.82 24.06
CA ASN A 635 -59.98 -19.05 25.20
C ASN A 635 -58.96 -19.02 26.36
N SER A 636 -59.30 -18.30 27.44
CA SER A 636 -58.48 -18.17 28.66
C SER A 636 -58.25 -19.49 29.42
N GLU A 637 -58.98 -20.56 29.08
CA GLU A 637 -58.82 -21.91 29.62
C GLU A 637 -58.10 -22.86 28.62
N HIS A 638 -57.46 -22.31 27.59
CA HIS A 638 -56.77 -23.02 26.51
C HIS A 638 -57.67 -23.95 25.68
N GLU A 639 -58.96 -23.66 25.58
CA GLU A 639 -59.91 -24.37 24.73
C GLU A 639 -60.01 -23.76 23.34
N ILE A 640 -60.15 -24.59 22.32
CA ILE A 640 -60.35 -24.14 20.94
C ILE A 640 -61.82 -23.73 20.77
N VAL A 641 -62.06 -22.45 20.50
CA VAL A 641 -63.40 -21.84 20.39
C VAL A 641 -63.76 -21.40 18.97
N GLY A 642 -62.77 -21.27 18.09
CA GLY A 642 -62.99 -20.82 16.71
C GLY A 642 -61.81 -21.11 15.80
N MET A 643 -62.03 -21.06 14.49
CA MET A 643 -61.00 -21.13 13.45
C MET A 643 -60.90 -19.78 12.72
N VAL A 644 -59.69 -19.41 12.33
CA VAL A 644 -59.38 -18.15 11.65
C VAL A 644 -58.80 -18.44 10.27
N SER A 645 -59.37 -17.84 9.23
CA SER A 645 -58.90 -17.98 7.85
C SER A 645 -57.63 -17.16 7.57
N ALA A 646 -57.06 -17.31 6.36
CA ALA A 646 -55.91 -16.51 5.93
C ALA A 646 -56.28 -15.02 5.72
N GLU A 647 -57.54 -14.75 5.39
CA GLU A 647 -58.13 -13.41 5.23
C GLU A 647 -58.55 -12.77 6.56
N GLY A 648 -58.39 -13.48 7.69
CA GLY A 648 -58.72 -12.99 9.03
C GLY A 648 -60.16 -13.23 9.47
N GLU A 649 -60.91 -14.05 8.74
CA GLU A 649 -62.31 -14.36 9.05
C GLU A 649 -62.39 -15.39 10.18
N VAL A 650 -63.23 -15.11 11.19
CA VAL A 650 -63.36 -15.96 12.38
C VAL A 650 -64.67 -16.73 12.34
N VAL A 651 -64.57 -18.06 12.33
CA VAL A 651 -65.72 -18.97 12.39
C VAL A 651 -65.74 -19.64 13.77
N ALA A 652 -66.75 -19.32 14.57
CA ALA A 652 -66.95 -19.89 15.90
C ALA A 652 -67.42 -21.36 15.81
N LEU A 653 -66.82 -22.23 16.62
CA LEU A 653 -67.19 -23.65 16.68
C LEU A 653 -68.44 -23.83 17.55
N SER A 654 -69.32 -24.75 17.14
CA SER A 654 -70.59 -25.02 17.85
C SER A 654 -70.42 -25.74 19.20
N SER A 655 -69.24 -26.28 19.48
CA SER A 655 -68.86 -26.84 20.79
C SER A 655 -67.38 -26.57 21.06
N CYS A 656 -67.05 -26.00 22.21
CA CYS A 656 -65.67 -25.77 22.63
C CYS A 656 -64.91 -27.10 22.73
N ILE A 657 -63.68 -27.12 22.22
CA ILE A 657 -62.81 -28.31 22.26
C ILE A 657 -61.73 -28.08 23.31
N GLN A 658 -61.80 -28.83 24.41
CA GLN A 658 -60.80 -28.82 25.47
C GLN A 658 -59.63 -29.76 25.11
N PRO A 659 -58.38 -29.26 24.95
CA PRO A 659 -57.22 -30.10 24.64
C PRO A 659 -56.75 -30.93 25.84
N ALA A 660 -57.06 -30.51 27.06
CA ALA A 660 -56.52 -31.02 28.32
C ALA A 660 -57.06 -32.39 28.78
N ASP A 661 -58.27 -32.81 28.36
CA ASP A 661 -58.85 -34.12 28.73
C ASP A 661 -58.18 -35.32 28.03
N ALA A 662 -57.17 -35.06 27.19
CA ALA A 662 -56.43 -36.08 26.45
C ALA A 662 -54.99 -36.21 26.98
N LYS A 663 -54.81 -36.90 28.11
CA LYS A 663 -53.49 -37.33 28.64
C LYS A 663 -52.75 -38.35 27.76
N VAL A 664 -53.10 -38.52 26.48
CA VAL A 664 -52.54 -39.54 25.58
C VAL A 664 -52.24 -38.90 24.23
N CYS A 665 -50.96 -38.62 23.98
CA CYS A 665 -50.29 -38.29 22.71
C CYS A 665 -50.99 -37.34 21.72
N ILE A 666 -50.26 -36.34 21.20
CA ILE A 666 -50.66 -35.54 20.03
C ILE A 666 -51.10 -36.41 18.84
N ASN A 667 -50.52 -37.61 18.68
CA ASN A 667 -50.99 -38.58 17.67
C ASN A 667 -52.49 -38.87 17.80
N MET A 668 -53.04 -38.92 19.02
CA MET A 668 -54.46 -39.05 19.27
C MET A 668 -55.18 -37.70 19.25
N GLN A 669 -54.52 -36.56 19.50
CA GLN A 669 -55.14 -35.24 19.36
C GLN A 669 -55.37 -34.87 17.89
N ILE A 670 -54.43 -35.17 16.98
CA ILE A 670 -54.56 -34.92 15.54
C ILE A 670 -55.45 -35.99 14.88
N LEU A 671 -55.36 -37.26 15.31
CA LEU A 671 -56.26 -38.33 14.85
C LEU A 671 -57.69 -38.15 15.41
N ARG A 672 -57.86 -37.62 16.63
CA ARG A 672 -59.17 -37.17 17.13
C ARG A 672 -59.56 -35.82 16.55
N LEU A 673 -58.65 -35.02 16.01
CA LEU A 673 -58.96 -33.93 15.10
C LEU A 673 -59.29 -34.45 13.71
N GLU A 674 -59.14 -35.74 13.38
CA GLU A 674 -59.68 -36.34 12.16
C GLU A 674 -61.05 -36.95 12.44
N THR A 675 -61.24 -37.61 13.59
CA THR A 675 -62.59 -37.96 14.05
C THR A 675 -63.40 -36.70 14.37
N ARG A 676 -62.74 -35.63 14.85
CA ARG A 676 -63.30 -34.29 15.02
C ARG A 676 -63.13 -33.41 13.80
N ALA A 677 -62.32 -33.70 12.78
CA ALA A 677 -62.40 -33.00 11.48
C ALA A 677 -63.53 -33.60 10.69
N SER A 678 -63.83 -34.89 10.83
CA SER A 678 -65.12 -35.43 10.44
C SER A 678 -66.23 -34.86 11.32
N HIS A 679 -66.06 -34.62 12.63
CA HIS A 679 -67.06 -33.86 13.41
C HIS A 679 -67.01 -32.34 13.19
N ILE A 680 -66.00 -31.73 12.58
CA ILE A 680 -65.88 -30.31 12.26
C ILE A 680 -66.40 -30.17 10.84
N GLU A 681 -66.04 -30.97 9.85
CA GLU A 681 -66.77 -31.13 8.59
C GLU A 681 -68.24 -31.53 8.81
N LEU A 682 -68.56 -32.35 9.82
CA LEU A 682 -69.96 -32.64 10.19
C LEU A 682 -70.54 -31.55 11.09
N ALA A 683 -69.77 -30.79 11.89
CA ALA A 683 -70.24 -29.67 12.71
C ALA A 683 -70.29 -28.40 11.89
N VAL A 684 -69.22 -27.90 11.28
CA VAL A 684 -69.20 -26.99 10.11
C VAL A 684 -70.21 -27.44 9.07
N GLY A 685 -70.33 -28.72 8.70
CA GLY A 685 -71.38 -29.16 7.77
C GLY A 685 -72.79 -29.20 8.38
N LYS A 686 -72.96 -29.35 9.70
CA LYS A 686 -74.25 -29.23 10.42
C LYS A 686 -74.55 -27.79 10.79
N THR A 687 -73.56 -26.92 10.91
CA THR A 687 -73.60 -25.50 11.27
C THR A 687 -73.79 -24.71 10.00
N LEU A 688 -73.16 -25.10 8.89
CA LEU A 688 -73.50 -24.74 7.51
C LEU A 688 -74.87 -25.26 7.14
N ARG A 689 -75.19 -26.54 7.40
CA ARG A 689 -76.56 -27.02 7.14
C ARG A 689 -77.58 -26.34 8.04
N ALA A 690 -77.28 -26.05 9.30
CA ALA A 690 -78.19 -25.35 10.22
C ALA A 690 -78.22 -23.85 9.96
N GLN A 691 -77.15 -23.22 9.48
CA GLN A 691 -77.14 -21.84 9.01
C GLN A 691 -77.88 -21.76 7.68
N MET A 692 -77.64 -22.66 6.72
CA MET A 692 -78.43 -22.79 5.50
C MET A 692 -79.89 -23.12 5.80
N TYR A 693 -80.20 -24.00 6.75
CA TYR A 693 -81.58 -24.31 7.15
C TYR A 693 -82.22 -23.16 7.92
N ALA A 694 -81.50 -22.51 8.82
CA ALA A 694 -81.97 -21.32 9.53
C ALA A 694 -82.19 -20.18 8.55
N CYS A 695 -81.34 -20.03 7.52
CA CYS A 695 -81.51 -19.06 6.44
C CYS A 695 -82.65 -19.44 5.50
N TYR A 696 -82.83 -20.72 5.16
CA TYR A 696 -83.95 -21.21 4.36
C TYR A 696 -85.28 -21.03 5.09
N LEU A 697 -85.30 -21.32 6.39
CA LEU A 697 -86.44 -21.05 7.27
C LEU A 697 -86.66 -19.53 7.47
N TYR A 698 -85.59 -18.72 7.55
CA TYR A 698 -85.71 -17.26 7.65
C TYR A 698 -86.23 -16.63 6.34
N ASP A 699 -85.76 -17.07 5.16
CA ASP A 699 -86.25 -16.64 3.84
C ASP A 699 -87.75 -16.99 3.64
N LEU A 700 -88.25 -18.00 4.35
CA LEU A 700 -89.65 -18.43 4.31
C LEU A 700 -90.56 -17.76 5.35
N THR A 701 -90.02 -17.13 6.41
CA THR A 701 -90.84 -16.71 7.58
C THR A 701 -90.80 -15.22 7.95
N LEU A 702 -89.92 -14.39 7.39
CA LEU A 702 -89.88 -12.95 7.71
C LEU A 702 -89.66 -12.07 6.45
N PRO A 703 -90.19 -10.82 6.39
CA PRO A 703 -90.06 -9.94 5.23
C PRO A 703 -88.61 -9.44 5.07
N PRO A 704 -88.18 -9.04 3.85
CA PRO A 704 -86.77 -8.93 3.52
C PRO A 704 -86.16 -7.65 4.10
N ASP A 705 -85.36 -7.78 5.15
CA ASP A 705 -84.48 -6.70 5.61
C ASP A 705 -83.12 -6.81 4.90
N ARG A 706 -82.85 -5.87 3.97
CA ARG A 706 -81.72 -5.96 3.02
C ARG A 706 -80.35 -6.07 3.70
N THR A 707 -80.19 -5.49 4.89
CA THR A 707 -78.92 -5.45 5.62
C THR A 707 -78.55 -6.81 6.20
N ILE A 708 -79.55 -7.55 6.70
CA ILE A 708 -79.37 -8.90 7.25
C ILE A 708 -79.17 -9.88 6.09
N ILE A 709 -79.92 -9.73 4.99
CA ILE A 709 -79.74 -10.56 3.79
C ILE A 709 -78.34 -10.38 3.20
N LEU A 710 -77.78 -9.17 3.18
CA LEU A 710 -76.42 -8.93 2.68
C LEU A 710 -75.34 -9.53 3.59
N ASN A 711 -75.38 -9.35 4.91
CA ASN A 711 -74.42 -9.98 5.82
C ASN A 711 -74.53 -11.51 5.83
N THR A 712 -75.75 -12.03 5.74
CA THR A 712 -76.01 -13.47 5.73
C THR A 712 -75.62 -14.09 4.39
N ARG A 713 -75.87 -13.40 3.25
CA ARG A 713 -75.41 -13.85 1.93
C ARG A 713 -73.90 -13.72 1.76
N LEU A 714 -73.27 -12.68 2.31
CA LEU A 714 -71.81 -12.54 2.29
C LEU A 714 -71.18 -13.65 3.14
N SER A 715 -71.69 -13.88 4.35
CA SER A 715 -71.27 -14.99 5.22
C SER A 715 -71.53 -16.35 4.56
N ILE A 716 -72.64 -16.56 3.86
CA ILE A 716 -72.91 -17.80 3.09
C ILE A 716 -71.96 -17.94 1.90
N VAL A 717 -71.71 -16.89 1.12
CA VAL A 717 -70.79 -16.94 -0.03
C VAL A 717 -69.37 -17.22 0.46
N ILE A 718 -68.93 -16.55 1.52
CA ILE A 718 -67.66 -16.79 2.20
C ILE A 718 -67.58 -18.24 2.72
N THR A 719 -68.62 -18.72 3.40
CA THR A 719 -68.59 -20.08 3.98
C THR A 719 -68.72 -21.16 2.90
N ILE A 720 -69.41 -20.89 1.78
CA ILE A 720 -69.43 -21.78 0.60
C ILE A 720 -68.08 -21.73 -0.12
N GLN A 721 -67.44 -20.57 -0.24
CA GLN A 721 -66.11 -20.41 -0.82
C GLN A 721 -65.07 -21.22 -0.01
N ILE A 722 -65.10 -21.08 1.32
CA ILE A 722 -64.27 -21.85 2.25
C ILE A 722 -64.60 -23.35 2.14
N PHE A 723 -65.88 -23.74 2.04
CA PHE A 723 -66.27 -25.15 1.91
C PHE A 723 -65.85 -25.78 0.57
N VAL A 724 -65.91 -25.02 -0.53
CA VAL A 724 -65.43 -25.43 -1.86
C VAL A 724 -63.90 -25.50 -1.92
N GLN A 725 -63.20 -24.71 -1.10
CA GLN A 725 -61.74 -24.78 -0.94
C GLN A 725 -61.29 -25.83 0.11
N MET A 726 -62.19 -26.31 0.98
CA MET A 726 -61.90 -27.34 1.97
C MET A 726 -62.05 -28.78 1.45
N MET A 727 -62.77 -28.98 0.33
CA MET A 727 -62.84 -30.25 -0.42
C MET A 727 -61.70 -30.35 -1.42
#